data_AF-A0A7R9Q537-F1
#
_entry.id   AF-A0A7R9Q537-F1
#
_cell.length_a   1.000
_cell.length_b   1.000
_cell.length_c   1.000
_cell.angle_alpha   90.00
_cell.angle_beta   90.00
_cell.angle_gamma   90.00
#
_symmetry.space_group_name_H-M   'P 1'
#
loop_
_entity.id
_entity.type
_entity.pdbx_description
1 polymer ?
#
loop_
_entity_poly.entity_id
_entity_poly.type
_entity_poly.pdbx_seq_one_letter_code
_entity_poly.pdbx_strand_id
1 'polypeptide(L)'
;MRVNGLGGLTVTTTVGCVNSVMGLKLISGMGLIVKSNPLYRLIPGKKSSSSTTGCGRHHTPHGPDTVHTTNACAKHSKYNDISGKTCLAMGLLPAGEQLNFQDSQRHAEHIRRQGIKQFINIYNRNKDRIDRCFKWGDEMEYTIVRFDHNSHKVRLSLRSEELLHIMYEREEREGKNQRVLWRQESGSFQIEATPGQPYGYNSDLNDKNSMNNLFNNVENQMRERRLDIRGLLHEDEAILCLTNYPRMGCTDTTVPNTKPDPLNSVSGSIFVSDDHISHLNQKYFIIEKYFNERVGHKVAINVPIFKDTKTPDPFIEFFGHKEAMRAAKVDHIYMDSKIFGNGCSCLQVTMQATDVNEAFILYDQLAPLTPIMMALGASTPIYRGYLSDRDGRWDVIADSLDDRTPEERGEKPLKHNKYRIQRPRYSAIGAYLCESNQSYNDSPIAYNTDYYNELIGSGVPSPLAQHIAYLFIRDPILISSEKLDQNPETESDHFEAIQATNWQSLRVEFRPMEIQMTDAENAAFAVVTILLSRVILKYKLNFVIPITKIDENMSTAQKRDSVNRCKFWFRKDIFTPNTPLFVNGFNDNHVIYDVEEESYIEMSINEIMNGYDQEFPGLIPLIKDYVNSIALDAQTYGKVQQYIQLIADRASGKLPTPAQWIRDFVRKHNTYKYDSVVNENITYDLLNTLNRIQNECLSVNELVKN
;
A
#
# COMPACT_ATOMS: atom_id res chain seq x y z
N MET A 1 -65.45 35.32 -26.34
CA MET A 1 -65.19 35.96 -27.65
C MET A 1 -63.84 36.65 -27.58
N ARG A 2 -62.95 36.30 -28.51
CA ARG A 2 -61.81 37.05 -29.06
C ARG A 2 -61.20 38.24 -28.26
N VAL A 3 -59.90 38.07 -27.99
CA VAL A 3 -58.76 38.92 -28.49
C VAL A 3 -58.18 40.01 -27.57
N ASN A 4 -56.86 39.86 -27.38
CA ASN A 4 -55.75 40.82 -27.17
C ASN A 4 -55.38 41.33 -25.77
N GLY A 5 -54.07 41.22 -25.47
CA GLY A 5 -53.40 42.17 -24.58
C GLY A 5 -52.11 41.73 -23.87
N LEU A 6 -51.05 41.43 -24.64
CA LEU A 6 -49.62 41.73 -24.37
C LEU A 6 -49.02 41.56 -22.95
N GLY A 7 -47.97 40.72 -22.88
CA GLY A 7 -46.70 41.13 -22.24
C GLY A 7 -46.04 40.11 -21.30
N GLY A 8 -44.88 39.58 -21.71
CA GLY A 8 -43.76 39.34 -20.78
C GLY A 8 -43.36 37.90 -20.46
N LEU A 9 -42.28 37.45 -21.11
CA LEU A 9 -41.32 36.41 -20.69
C LEU A 9 -41.84 35.02 -20.23
N THR A 10 -41.78 34.06 -21.14
CA THR A 10 -41.58 32.64 -20.80
C THR A 10 -40.11 32.29 -20.99
N VAL A 11 -39.36 32.15 -19.89
CA VAL A 11 -38.12 31.38 -19.87
C VAL A 11 -38.52 29.92 -19.67
N THR A 12 -38.42 29.12 -20.73
CA THR A 12 -38.42 27.66 -20.65
C THR A 12 -37.15 27.21 -19.92
N THR A 13 -37.28 26.83 -18.65
CA THR A 13 -36.24 26.09 -17.92
C THR A 13 -36.22 24.65 -18.41
N THR A 14 -35.33 24.37 -19.36
CA THR A 14 -34.84 23.03 -19.65
C THR A 14 -34.05 22.55 -18.44
N VAL A 15 -34.62 21.62 -17.66
CA VAL A 15 -33.92 20.96 -16.54
C VAL A 15 -32.89 20.01 -17.14
N GLY A 16 -31.67 20.52 -17.34
CA GLY A 16 -30.50 19.77 -17.75
C GLY A 16 -29.88 19.05 -16.56
N CYS A 17 -30.01 17.73 -16.55
CA CYS A 17 -29.37 16.82 -15.62
C CYS A 17 -27.89 16.67 -15.99
N VAL A 18 -26.99 17.47 -15.40
CA VAL A 18 -25.52 17.30 -15.52
C VAL A 18 -24.86 17.88 -14.26
N ASN A 19 -24.23 17.02 -13.44
CA ASN A 19 -22.99 17.25 -12.66
C ASN A 19 -22.88 16.25 -11.50
N SER A 20 -22.13 15.17 -11.69
CA SER A 20 -21.64 14.30 -10.61
C SER A 20 -20.37 13.56 -11.02
N VAL A 21 -19.27 14.29 -11.19
CA VAL A 21 -17.92 13.71 -11.32
C VAL A 21 -16.93 14.62 -10.61
N MET A 22 -16.77 14.49 -9.29
CA MET A 22 -15.66 15.02 -8.50
C MET A 22 -15.83 14.58 -7.04
N GLY A 23 -14.84 13.90 -6.45
CA GLY A 23 -14.80 13.69 -5.00
C GLY A 23 -14.21 12.36 -4.55
N LEU A 24 -12.90 12.33 -4.27
CA LEU A 24 -12.18 11.22 -3.61
C LEU A 24 -10.73 11.61 -3.23
N LYS A 25 -10.47 12.82 -2.72
CA LYS A 25 -9.11 13.40 -2.85
C LYS A 25 -8.63 14.28 -1.70
N LEU A 26 -8.91 13.93 -0.44
CA LEU A 26 -8.24 14.64 0.67
C LEU A 26 -7.60 13.79 1.74
N ILE A 27 -7.95 12.51 1.88
CA ILE A 27 -7.49 11.73 3.04
C ILE A 27 -7.20 10.28 2.64
N SER A 28 -6.91 10.07 1.36
CA SER A 28 -6.29 8.86 0.82
C SER A 28 -5.36 9.33 -0.28
N GLY A 29 -4.28 8.61 -0.56
CA GLY A 29 -3.38 8.94 -1.65
C GLY A 29 -4.16 9.31 -2.92
N MET A 30 -3.94 10.53 -3.39
CA MET A 30 -4.24 11.04 -4.72
C MET A 30 -5.69 11.24 -5.20
N GLY A 31 -5.90 12.46 -5.70
CA GLY A 31 -5.36 12.68 -7.05
C GLY A 31 -5.93 13.80 -7.91
N LEU A 32 -5.96 15.06 -7.51
CA LEU A 32 -6.23 16.20 -8.42
C LEU A 32 -7.51 16.29 -9.28
N ILE A 33 -7.76 17.58 -9.57
CA ILE A 33 -8.89 18.27 -10.21
C ILE A 33 -8.83 18.14 -11.74
N VAL A 34 -9.97 17.94 -12.41
CA VAL A 34 -10.15 18.33 -13.82
C VAL A 34 -11.09 19.55 -13.86
N LYS A 35 -10.58 20.73 -14.21
CA LYS A 35 -11.42 21.82 -14.73
C LYS A 35 -11.40 21.76 -16.25
N SER A 36 -12.59 21.63 -16.84
CA SER A 36 -12.85 21.93 -18.25
C SER A 36 -12.74 23.44 -18.49
N ASN A 37 -11.99 23.87 -19.51
CA ASN A 37 -12.08 25.23 -20.04
C ASN A 37 -12.88 25.21 -21.35
N PRO A 38 -13.94 26.04 -21.51
CA PRO A 38 -14.69 26.10 -22.75
C PRO A 38 -14.11 27.19 -23.64
N LEU A 39 -13.78 26.89 -24.90
CA LEU A 39 -13.75 27.87 -25.99
C LEU A 39 -13.37 27.14 -27.29
N TYR A 40 -14.35 26.73 -28.10
CA TYR A 40 -14.24 26.83 -29.55
C TYR A 40 -15.64 26.98 -30.14
N ARG A 41 -15.90 28.20 -30.65
CA ARG A 41 -17.06 28.55 -31.47
C ARG A 41 -16.99 27.77 -32.79
N LEU A 42 -18.07 27.06 -33.11
CA LEU A 42 -18.34 26.56 -34.46
C LEU A 42 -18.71 27.74 -35.38
N ILE A 43 -18.04 27.83 -36.53
CA ILE A 43 -18.48 28.59 -37.72
C ILE A 43 -18.75 27.54 -38.82
N PRO A 44 -19.88 27.60 -39.53
CA PRO A 44 -20.29 26.55 -40.45
C PRO A 44 -19.56 26.61 -41.79
N GLY A 45 -19.40 25.43 -42.39
CA GLY A 45 -18.56 25.18 -43.55
C GLY A 45 -19.03 25.75 -44.89
N LYS A 46 -18.12 25.64 -45.87
CA LYS A 46 -18.40 25.69 -47.30
C LYS A 46 -17.66 24.57 -48.05
N LYS A 47 -18.36 24.11 -49.08
CA LYS A 47 -18.17 22.99 -50.02
C LYS A 47 -16.87 23.02 -50.85
N SER A 48 -16.47 21.84 -51.35
CA SER A 48 -16.10 21.49 -52.76
C SER A 48 -15.19 20.25 -52.75
N SER A 49 -15.63 19.04 -53.15
CA SER A 49 -15.76 18.46 -54.51
C SER A 49 -14.47 17.95 -55.16
N SER A 50 -14.59 16.76 -55.80
CA SER A 50 -13.77 16.16 -56.89
C SER A 50 -12.33 15.71 -56.56
N SER A 51 -11.78 14.57 -57.01
CA SER A 51 -12.18 13.53 -57.99
C SER A 51 -11.06 12.45 -58.10
N THR A 52 -11.43 11.19 -58.44
CA THR A 52 -10.76 10.21 -59.38
C THR A 52 -9.24 9.91 -59.26
N THR A 53 -8.64 8.71 -59.42
CA THR A 53 -8.89 7.50 -60.26
C THR A 53 -7.73 6.49 -60.07
N GLY A 54 -7.97 5.18 -60.33
CA GLY A 54 -7.03 4.19 -60.95
C GLY A 54 -6.06 3.46 -59.99
N CYS A 55 -6.14 2.15 -59.70
CA CYS A 55 -6.15 0.89 -60.49
C CYS A 55 -4.77 0.48 -61.07
N GLY A 56 -4.28 -0.72 -60.73
CA GLY A 56 -3.18 -1.39 -61.45
C GLY A 56 -2.46 -2.51 -60.69
N ARG A 57 -2.62 -3.76 -61.16
CA ARG A 57 -2.06 -5.04 -60.68
C ARG A 57 -0.61 -5.29 -61.17
N HIS A 58 0.17 -6.16 -60.49
CA HIS A 58 0.61 -7.51 -60.96
C HIS A 58 1.99 -8.00 -60.44
N HIS A 59 1.98 -9.30 -60.10
CA HIS A 59 3.01 -10.36 -60.29
C HIS A 59 4.22 -10.57 -59.34
N THR A 60 4.22 -11.81 -58.82
CA THR A 60 5.19 -12.71 -58.13
C THR A 60 6.30 -13.26 -59.06
N PRO A 61 7.15 -14.29 -58.72
CA PRO A 61 7.96 -14.65 -57.51
C PRO A 61 9.41 -15.13 -57.88
N HIS A 62 10.24 -15.59 -56.91
CA HIS A 62 11.18 -16.76 -56.93
C HIS A 62 12.38 -16.60 -55.93
N GLY A 63 12.73 -17.67 -55.19
CA GLY A 63 13.87 -17.80 -54.24
C GLY A 63 15.17 -18.31 -54.92
N PRO A 64 16.05 -19.16 -54.31
CA PRO A 64 16.44 -19.41 -52.91
C PRO A 64 18.01 -19.38 -52.71
N ASP A 65 18.50 -19.90 -51.56
CA ASP A 65 19.83 -20.53 -51.28
C ASP A 65 20.97 -19.84 -50.46
N THR A 66 21.21 -20.49 -49.30
CA THR A 66 22.48 -20.95 -48.66
C THR A 66 23.55 -20.02 -48.04
N VAL A 67 23.69 -20.17 -46.70
CA VAL A 67 24.87 -20.43 -45.83
C VAL A 67 26.18 -19.61 -45.98
N HIS A 68 26.54 -18.87 -44.92
CA HIS A 68 27.89 -18.92 -44.30
C HIS A 68 27.90 -18.29 -42.88
N THR A 69 28.60 -18.97 -41.97
CA THR A 69 28.87 -18.64 -40.57
C THR A 69 29.90 -17.52 -40.40
N THR A 70 29.66 -16.55 -39.52
CA THR A 70 30.70 -15.86 -38.71
C THR A 70 30.09 -15.10 -37.52
N ASN A 71 30.72 -15.24 -36.35
CA ASN A 71 30.51 -14.46 -35.13
C ASN A 71 30.56 -12.94 -35.38
N ALA A 72 29.56 -12.19 -34.90
CA ALA A 72 29.74 -10.80 -34.52
C ALA A 72 28.69 -10.40 -33.47
N CYS A 73 29.20 -10.06 -32.29
CA CYS A 73 28.52 -9.37 -31.21
C CYS A 73 28.05 -7.98 -31.67
N ALA A 74 27.01 -7.47 -31.02
CA ALA A 74 26.49 -6.09 -31.09
C ALA A 74 25.70 -5.70 -32.36
N LYS A 75 24.36 -5.66 -32.22
CA LYS A 75 23.46 -4.57 -32.64
C LYS A 75 22.01 -5.05 -32.60
N HIS A 76 21.28 -4.76 -31.52
CA HIS A 76 19.82 -4.55 -31.57
C HIS A 76 19.49 -3.36 -30.65
N SER A 77 19.68 -2.17 -31.20
CA SER A 77 19.03 -0.93 -30.77
C SER A 77 18.24 -0.45 -31.98
N LYS A 78 16.95 -0.78 -32.01
CA LYS A 78 15.92 -0.19 -32.88
C LYS A 78 14.54 -0.41 -32.25
N TYR A 79 14.33 0.20 -31.09
CA TYR A 79 13.01 0.63 -30.62
C TYR A 79 13.20 2.00 -29.98
N ASN A 80 13.57 2.97 -30.81
CA ASN A 80 13.38 4.38 -30.50
C ASN A 80 12.71 4.98 -31.72
N ASP A 81 11.70 5.79 -31.44
CA ASP A 81 11.03 6.72 -32.34
C ASP A 81 9.77 6.20 -33.05
N ILE A 82 8.65 6.19 -32.30
CA ILE A 82 7.33 6.59 -32.80
C ILE A 82 6.70 7.54 -31.78
N SER A 83 6.98 8.83 -31.98
CA SER A 83 6.09 9.99 -31.80
C SER A 83 4.84 9.84 -30.91
N GLY A 84 4.90 10.48 -29.74
CA GLY A 84 3.96 11.55 -29.38
C GLY A 84 2.46 11.21 -29.38
N LYS A 85 2.04 10.27 -28.53
CA LYS A 85 0.69 10.26 -27.94
C LYS A 85 0.81 9.83 -26.48
N THR A 86 0.76 10.80 -25.59
CA THR A 86 0.74 10.62 -24.14
C THR A 86 -0.57 9.96 -23.73
N CYS A 87 -0.49 8.68 -23.35
CA CYS A 87 -1.51 7.99 -22.56
C CYS A 87 -1.75 8.75 -21.25
N LEU A 88 -2.95 9.33 -21.10
CA LEU A 88 -3.39 10.01 -19.89
C LEU A 88 -4.16 9.00 -19.03
N ALA A 89 -3.42 8.08 -18.39
CA ALA A 89 -3.96 7.14 -17.43
C ALA A 89 -3.64 7.59 -15.99
N MET A 90 -4.69 7.66 -15.17
CA MET A 90 -4.70 8.18 -13.79
C MET A 90 -3.84 7.33 -12.84
N GLY A 91 -3.01 7.97 -12.01
CA GLY A 91 -2.21 7.31 -10.96
C GLY A 91 -0.71 7.20 -11.27
N LEU A 92 -0.30 7.52 -12.49
CA LEU A 92 1.10 7.74 -12.82
C LEU A 92 1.51 9.17 -12.39
N LEU A 93 2.63 9.31 -11.69
CA LEU A 93 3.34 10.60 -11.65
C LEU A 93 3.49 11.08 -13.10
N PRO A 94 3.26 12.36 -13.40
CA PRO A 94 3.24 12.84 -14.76
C PRO A 94 4.55 12.47 -15.47
N ALA A 95 4.43 12.02 -16.72
CA ALA A 95 5.56 11.79 -17.60
C ALA A 95 6.44 13.06 -17.64
N GLY A 96 7.74 12.91 -17.41
CA GLY A 96 8.69 14.02 -17.34
C GLY A 96 10.04 13.59 -16.78
N GLU A 97 11.09 14.35 -17.08
CA GLU A 97 12.44 14.09 -16.56
C GLU A 97 12.46 14.42 -15.07
N GLN A 98 12.60 13.38 -14.24
CA GLN A 98 12.67 13.52 -12.79
C GLN A 98 14.00 14.13 -12.35
N LEU A 99 13.96 14.97 -11.32
CA LEU A 99 15.18 15.58 -10.79
C LEU A 99 16.10 14.53 -10.14
N ASN A 100 17.40 14.65 -10.42
CA ASN A 100 18.42 13.95 -9.66
C ASN A 100 18.54 14.54 -8.24
N PHE A 101 19.32 13.89 -7.37
CA PHE A 101 19.52 14.33 -5.99
C PHE A 101 20.03 15.78 -5.88
N GLN A 102 21.04 16.16 -6.66
CA GLN A 102 21.64 17.50 -6.59
C GLN A 102 20.64 18.59 -6.98
N ASP A 103 19.88 18.37 -8.06
CA ASP A 103 18.88 19.33 -8.53
C ASP A 103 17.66 19.39 -7.61
N SER A 104 17.18 18.24 -7.12
CA SER A 104 16.13 18.20 -6.09
C SER A 104 16.53 19.00 -4.84
N GLN A 105 17.77 18.85 -4.36
CA GLN A 105 18.28 19.60 -3.21
C GLN A 105 18.35 21.12 -3.48
N ARG A 106 18.72 21.55 -4.69
CA ARG A 106 18.72 22.97 -5.10
C ARG A 106 17.32 23.59 -5.03
N HIS A 107 16.29 22.83 -5.41
CA HIS A 107 14.91 23.28 -5.44
C HIS A 107 14.10 22.93 -4.19
N ALA A 108 14.67 22.19 -3.23
CA ALA A 108 13.94 21.60 -2.11
C ALA A 108 13.15 22.63 -1.28
N GLU A 109 13.72 23.78 -0.99
CA GLU A 109 13.04 24.84 -0.22
C GLU A 109 11.89 25.48 -0.98
N HIS A 110 12.05 25.69 -2.29
CA HIS A 110 10.98 26.18 -3.16
C HIS A 110 9.81 25.19 -3.20
N ILE A 111 10.12 23.92 -3.45
CA ILE A 111 9.13 22.83 -3.48
C ILE A 111 8.36 22.75 -2.17
N ARG A 112 9.06 22.76 -1.02
CA ARG A 112 8.40 22.76 0.31
C ARG A 112 7.47 23.95 0.48
N ARG A 113 7.92 25.17 0.18
CA ARG A 113 7.09 26.38 0.33
C ARG A 113 5.87 26.38 -0.58
N GLN A 114 6.02 25.94 -1.82
CA GLN A 114 4.88 25.83 -2.74
C GLN A 114 3.94 24.70 -2.30
N GLY A 115 4.46 23.58 -1.81
CA GLY A 115 3.66 22.48 -1.29
C GLY A 115 2.84 22.86 -0.06
N ILE A 116 3.38 23.68 0.86
CA ILE A 116 2.60 24.24 1.98
C ILE A 116 1.44 25.10 1.48
N LYS A 117 1.67 25.97 0.49
CA LYS A 117 0.60 26.78 -0.12
C LYS A 117 -0.46 25.93 -0.81
N GLN A 118 -0.03 24.90 -1.54
CA GLN A 118 -0.93 23.93 -2.17
C GLN A 118 -1.80 23.23 -1.14
N PHE A 119 -1.20 22.76 -0.04
CA PHE A 119 -1.94 22.16 1.07
C PHE A 119 -2.97 23.12 1.66
N ILE A 120 -2.58 24.36 1.98
CA ILE A 120 -3.49 25.39 2.53
C ILE A 120 -4.70 25.60 1.60
N ASN A 121 -4.46 25.68 0.29
CA ASN A 121 -5.53 25.83 -0.71
C ASN A 121 -6.41 24.58 -0.84
N ILE A 122 -5.83 23.38 -0.71
CA ILE A 122 -6.59 22.12 -0.68
C ILE A 122 -7.47 22.06 0.57
N TYR A 123 -6.91 22.33 1.74
CA TYR A 123 -7.62 22.35 3.01
C TYR A 123 -8.76 23.37 3.00
N ASN A 124 -8.49 24.63 2.65
CA ASN A 124 -9.51 25.69 2.66
C ASN A 124 -10.67 25.43 1.69
N ARG A 125 -10.44 24.73 0.57
CA ARG A 125 -11.52 24.35 -0.36
C ARG A 125 -12.41 23.21 0.16
N ASN A 126 -11.94 22.43 1.13
CA ASN A 126 -12.58 21.16 1.48
C ASN A 126 -12.82 20.95 2.99
N LYS A 127 -12.34 21.84 3.86
CA LYS A 127 -12.50 21.73 5.32
C LYS A 127 -13.97 21.67 5.76
N ASP A 128 -14.87 22.27 4.97
CA ASP A 128 -16.32 22.30 5.21
C ASP A 128 -17.07 21.25 4.37
N ARG A 129 -16.35 20.32 3.71
CA ARG A 129 -16.96 19.27 2.88
C ARG A 129 -17.64 18.23 3.76
N ILE A 130 -18.85 17.82 3.35
CA ILE A 130 -19.63 16.76 3.97
C ILE A 130 -20.03 15.75 2.89
N ASP A 131 -19.53 14.53 3.00
CA ASP A 131 -19.85 13.40 2.13
C ASP A 131 -20.85 12.46 2.81
N ARG A 132 -22.03 12.30 2.20
CA ARG A 132 -23.12 11.46 2.75
C ARG A 132 -22.99 9.99 2.39
N CYS A 133 -22.30 9.67 1.31
CA CYS A 133 -22.09 8.30 0.85
C CYS A 133 -20.73 7.81 1.36
N PHE A 134 -20.74 6.73 2.14
CA PHE A 134 -19.51 6.06 2.53
C PHE A 134 -18.91 5.33 1.33
N LYS A 135 -17.62 5.55 1.10
CA LYS A 135 -16.85 4.88 0.08
C LYS A 135 -15.60 4.30 0.69
N TRP A 136 -15.16 3.17 0.18
CA TRP A 136 -13.87 2.59 0.56
C TRP A 136 -13.36 1.70 -0.57
N GLY A 137 -12.10 1.31 -0.52
CA GLY A 137 -11.50 0.40 -1.48
C GLY A 137 -10.30 -0.30 -0.85
N ASP A 138 -9.95 -1.45 -1.42
CA ASP A 138 -8.73 -2.15 -1.12
C ASP A 138 -7.71 -2.01 -2.26
N GLU A 139 -6.44 -2.12 -1.91
CA GLU A 139 -5.32 -2.23 -2.85
C GLU A 139 -4.59 -3.54 -2.55
N MET A 140 -4.45 -4.36 -3.59
CA MET A 140 -3.78 -5.65 -3.50
C MET A 140 -2.56 -5.67 -4.40
N GLU A 141 -1.43 -6.00 -3.82
CA GLU A 141 -0.17 -6.19 -4.54
C GLU A 141 0.09 -7.68 -4.74
N TYR A 142 0.51 -8.05 -5.95
CA TYR A 142 0.75 -9.42 -6.35
C TYR A 142 2.17 -9.63 -6.86
N THR A 143 2.66 -10.86 -6.73
CA THR A 143 3.94 -11.29 -7.29
C THR A 143 3.70 -12.27 -8.45
N ILE A 144 4.34 -12.05 -9.58
CA ILE A 144 4.30 -12.93 -10.75
C ILE A 144 5.49 -13.88 -10.69
N VAL A 145 5.21 -15.18 -10.77
CA VAL A 145 6.22 -16.24 -10.77
C VAL A 145 6.07 -17.14 -11.99
N ARG A 146 7.16 -17.78 -12.37
CA ARG A 146 7.23 -18.79 -13.43
C ARG A 146 7.72 -20.11 -12.87
N PHE A 147 6.94 -21.16 -13.09
CA PHE A 147 7.27 -22.54 -12.74
C PHE A 147 8.01 -23.22 -13.88
N ASP A 148 9.12 -23.86 -13.56
CA ASP A 148 9.78 -24.84 -14.40
C ASP A 148 9.61 -26.20 -13.75
N HIS A 149 8.52 -26.87 -14.12
CA HIS A 149 8.16 -28.19 -13.57
C HIS A 149 9.19 -29.27 -13.91
N ASN A 150 9.96 -29.10 -15.00
CA ASN A 150 10.98 -30.07 -15.41
C ASN A 150 12.22 -29.99 -14.52
N SER A 151 12.66 -28.77 -14.19
CA SER A 151 13.82 -28.56 -13.31
C SER A 151 13.46 -28.40 -11.83
N HIS A 152 12.16 -28.46 -11.49
CA HIS A 152 11.63 -28.30 -10.14
C HIS A 152 12.00 -26.95 -9.52
N LYS A 153 11.87 -25.88 -10.32
CA LYS A 153 12.23 -24.51 -9.94
C LYS A 153 11.05 -23.57 -10.12
N VAL A 154 10.99 -22.56 -9.27
CA VAL A 154 10.10 -21.42 -9.42
C VAL A 154 10.96 -20.17 -9.35
N ARG A 155 10.66 -19.17 -10.18
CA ARG A 155 11.42 -17.94 -10.33
C ARG A 155 10.47 -16.75 -10.45
N LEU A 156 10.91 -15.55 -10.10
CA LEU A 156 10.19 -14.31 -10.39
C LEU A 156 10.11 -14.09 -11.90
N SER A 157 8.92 -13.80 -12.43
CA SER A 157 8.76 -13.39 -13.83
C SER A 157 8.88 -11.88 -13.93
N LEU A 158 9.88 -11.38 -14.66
CA LEU A 158 10.14 -9.95 -14.81
C LEU A 158 9.28 -9.31 -15.93
N ARG A 159 8.01 -9.74 -16.04
CA ARG A 159 7.08 -9.35 -17.11
C ARG A 159 6.01 -8.35 -16.67
N SER A 160 6.12 -7.76 -15.48
CA SER A 160 5.07 -6.84 -15.00
C SER A 160 4.79 -5.70 -15.98
N GLU A 161 5.82 -5.15 -16.60
CA GLU A 161 5.70 -4.03 -17.54
C GLU A 161 4.94 -4.38 -18.81
N GLU A 162 5.24 -5.56 -19.39
CA GLU A 162 4.54 -6.06 -20.57
C GLU A 162 3.04 -6.20 -20.29
N LEU A 163 2.70 -6.76 -19.14
CA LEU A 163 1.32 -6.97 -18.71
C LEU A 163 0.62 -5.63 -18.43
N LEU A 164 1.30 -4.72 -17.74
CA LEU A 164 0.77 -3.39 -17.42
C LEU A 164 0.52 -2.56 -18.68
N HIS A 165 1.35 -2.67 -19.72
CA HIS A 165 1.09 -2.01 -21.00
C HIS A 165 -0.24 -2.46 -21.61
N ILE A 166 -0.50 -3.77 -21.64
CA ILE A 166 -1.77 -4.33 -22.15
C ILE A 166 -2.95 -3.83 -21.31
N MET A 167 -2.77 -3.76 -19.98
CA MET A 167 -3.81 -3.34 -19.04
C MET A 167 -4.13 -1.85 -19.16
N TYR A 168 -3.12 -0.99 -19.28
CA TYR A 168 -3.33 0.45 -19.47
C TYR A 168 -4.06 0.74 -20.78
N GLU A 169 -3.71 0.07 -21.88
CA GLU A 169 -4.44 0.21 -23.15
C GLU A 169 -5.91 -0.22 -23.03
N ARG A 170 -6.19 -1.22 -22.19
CA ARG A 170 -7.56 -1.65 -21.90
C ARG A 170 -8.30 -0.65 -21.03
N GLU A 171 -7.69 -0.15 -19.96
CA GLU A 171 -8.26 0.89 -19.10
C GLU A 171 -8.62 2.15 -19.90
N GLU A 172 -7.74 2.61 -20.80
CA GLU A 172 -8.02 3.77 -21.65
C GLU A 172 -9.21 3.54 -22.58
N ARG A 173 -9.35 2.32 -23.10
CA ARG A 173 -10.45 1.93 -23.98
C ARG A 173 -11.78 1.82 -23.24
N GLU A 174 -11.76 1.27 -22.03
CA GLU A 174 -12.95 1.08 -21.18
C GLU A 174 -13.38 2.37 -20.48
N GLY A 175 -12.44 3.28 -20.23
CA GLY A 175 -12.67 4.55 -19.56
C GLY A 175 -13.40 4.36 -18.23
N LYS A 176 -14.55 5.01 -18.05
CA LYS A 176 -15.32 4.93 -16.80
C LYS A 176 -15.96 3.57 -16.53
N ASN A 177 -15.98 2.66 -17.50
CA ASN A 177 -16.58 1.33 -17.36
C ASN A 177 -15.57 0.27 -16.90
N GLN A 178 -14.33 0.65 -16.64
CA GLN A 178 -13.29 -0.25 -16.14
C GLN A 178 -13.71 -0.87 -14.81
N ARG A 179 -13.56 -2.19 -14.71
CA ARG A 179 -13.91 -2.97 -13.51
C ARG A 179 -12.76 -3.10 -12.53
N VAL A 180 -11.54 -2.95 -13.03
CA VAL A 180 -10.27 -3.07 -12.30
C VAL A 180 -9.36 -1.94 -12.74
N LEU A 181 -8.57 -1.42 -11.80
CA LEU A 181 -7.44 -0.56 -12.08
C LEU A 181 -6.16 -1.32 -11.74
N TRP A 182 -5.21 -1.33 -12.64
CA TRP A 182 -3.91 -1.98 -12.49
C TRP A 182 -2.83 -0.93 -12.33
N ARG A 183 -1.91 -1.08 -11.39
CA ARG A 183 -0.85 -0.10 -11.16
C ARG A 183 0.51 -0.79 -11.09
N GLN A 184 1.51 -0.05 -11.53
CA GLN A 184 2.90 -0.45 -11.43
C GLN A 184 3.37 -0.38 -9.98
N GLU A 185 4.01 -1.45 -9.52
CA GLU A 185 4.79 -1.45 -8.28
C GLU A 185 6.31 -1.49 -8.52
N SER A 186 7.09 -1.40 -7.45
CA SER A 186 8.54 -1.23 -7.54
C SER A 186 9.27 -2.38 -8.24
N GLY A 187 8.76 -3.61 -8.11
CA GLY A 187 9.34 -4.79 -8.74
C GLY A 187 8.88 -5.01 -10.17
N SER A 188 9.80 -5.38 -11.07
CA SER A 188 9.48 -5.86 -12.43
C SER A 188 8.68 -7.17 -12.44
N PHE A 189 8.46 -7.75 -11.26
CA PHE A 189 7.67 -8.95 -10.99
C PHE A 189 6.41 -8.66 -10.16
N GLN A 190 6.14 -7.39 -9.83
CA GLN A 190 4.98 -6.99 -9.05
C GLN A 190 3.98 -6.20 -9.88
N ILE A 191 2.71 -6.38 -9.56
CA ILE A 191 1.61 -5.54 -10.04
C ILE A 191 0.64 -5.30 -8.89
N GLU A 192 0.03 -4.13 -8.88
CA GLU A 192 -1.02 -3.77 -7.93
C GLU A 192 -2.37 -3.72 -8.65
N ALA A 193 -3.45 -4.07 -7.96
CA ALA A 193 -4.81 -3.92 -8.47
C ALA A 193 -5.78 -3.36 -7.44
N THR A 194 -6.64 -2.45 -7.88
CA THR A 194 -7.73 -1.87 -7.10
C THR A 194 -9.07 -2.04 -7.83
N PRO A 195 -10.21 -1.92 -7.13
CA PRO A 195 -11.52 -1.89 -7.77
C PRO A 195 -11.64 -0.73 -8.76
N GLY A 196 -12.28 -0.97 -9.92
CA GLY A 196 -12.52 0.05 -10.96
C GLY A 196 -13.30 1.28 -10.48
N GLN A 197 -14.13 1.08 -9.44
CA GLN A 197 -14.80 2.11 -8.66
C GLN A 197 -14.74 1.71 -7.19
N PRO A 198 -14.67 2.66 -6.24
CA PRO A 198 -14.69 2.34 -4.83
C PRO A 198 -16.01 1.64 -4.44
N TYR A 199 -15.93 0.75 -3.47
CA TYR A 199 -17.10 0.17 -2.84
C TYR A 199 -17.96 1.28 -2.23
N GLY A 200 -19.27 1.13 -2.30
CA GLY A 200 -20.22 2.13 -1.83
C GLY A 200 -20.48 3.32 -2.76
N TYR A 201 -19.90 3.34 -3.98
CA TYR A 201 -20.01 4.46 -4.94
C TYR A 201 -21.45 4.92 -5.26
N ASN A 202 -22.41 3.99 -5.33
CA ASN A 202 -23.83 4.26 -5.59
C ASN A 202 -24.72 4.04 -4.36
N SER A 203 -24.13 4.04 -3.17
CA SER A 203 -24.76 3.52 -1.98
C SER A 203 -25.11 4.67 -1.02
N ASP A 204 -26.41 4.91 -0.81
CA ASP A 204 -26.87 5.74 0.31
C ASP A 204 -26.76 4.88 1.57
N LEU A 205 -26.09 5.37 2.61
CA LEU A 205 -25.95 4.66 3.89
C LEU A 205 -27.32 4.33 4.53
N ASN A 206 -28.38 5.05 4.14
CA ASN A 206 -29.74 4.80 4.62
C ASN A 206 -30.51 3.78 3.77
N ASP A 207 -29.97 3.35 2.63
CA ASP A 207 -30.56 2.31 1.80
C ASP A 207 -30.09 0.91 2.25
N LYS A 208 -31.04 0.07 2.65
CA LYS A 208 -30.75 -1.28 3.14
C LYS A 208 -30.12 -2.17 2.06
N ASN A 209 -30.42 -1.93 0.78
CA ASN A 209 -29.81 -2.68 -0.32
C ASN A 209 -28.34 -2.28 -0.55
N SER A 210 -27.96 -1.08 -0.12
CA SER A 210 -26.63 -0.51 -0.29
C SER A 210 -25.57 -1.13 0.63
N MET A 211 -25.95 -1.58 1.84
CA MET A 211 -25.03 -2.28 2.76
C MET A 211 -24.75 -3.74 2.39
N ASN A 212 -25.73 -4.44 1.81
CA ASN A 212 -25.52 -5.81 1.32
C ASN A 212 -24.47 -5.84 0.19
N ASN A 213 -24.54 -4.87 -0.72
CA ASN A 213 -23.59 -4.73 -1.83
C ASN A 213 -22.19 -4.29 -1.38
N LEU A 214 -22.04 -3.74 -0.15
CA LEU A 214 -20.78 -3.24 0.36
C LEU A 214 -19.78 -4.36 0.71
N PHE A 215 -20.27 -5.49 1.22
CA PHE A 215 -19.42 -6.57 1.74
C PHE A 215 -19.44 -7.85 0.90
N ASN A 216 -20.57 -8.16 0.26
CA ASN A 216 -20.74 -9.45 -0.41
C ASN A 216 -19.84 -9.62 -1.65
N ASN A 217 -19.48 -8.52 -2.32
CA ASN A 217 -18.77 -8.56 -3.59
C ASN A 217 -17.26 -8.32 -3.49
N VAL A 218 -16.71 -8.13 -2.28
CA VAL A 218 -15.27 -7.82 -2.10
C VAL A 218 -14.41 -8.99 -2.56
N GLU A 219 -14.64 -10.19 -2.01
CA GLU A 219 -13.90 -11.40 -2.39
C GLU A 219 -14.05 -11.73 -3.88
N ASN A 220 -15.27 -11.63 -4.42
CA ASN A 220 -15.49 -11.89 -5.85
C ASN A 220 -14.72 -10.90 -6.72
N GLN A 221 -14.64 -9.62 -6.37
CA GLN A 221 -13.86 -8.64 -7.11
C GLN A 221 -12.34 -8.82 -6.94
N MET A 222 -11.87 -9.27 -5.78
CA MET A 222 -10.47 -9.72 -5.60
C MET A 222 -10.17 -10.91 -6.54
N ARG A 223 -11.05 -11.91 -6.57
CA ARG A 223 -10.95 -13.07 -7.47
C ARG A 223 -10.99 -12.66 -8.94
N GLU A 224 -11.88 -11.77 -9.34
CA GLU A 224 -11.98 -11.25 -10.71
C GLU A 224 -10.69 -10.56 -11.15
N ARG A 225 -10.09 -9.71 -10.31
CA ARG A 225 -8.78 -9.09 -10.59
C ARG A 225 -7.72 -10.14 -10.91
N ARG A 226 -7.61 -11.14 -10.05
CA ARG A 226 -6.63 -12.21 -10.20
C ARG A 226 -6.87 -13.08 -11.44
N LEU A 227 -8.13 -13.32 -11.80
CA LEU A 227 -8.48 -14.05 -13.03
C LEU A 227 -8.26 -13.22 -14.29
N ASP A 228 -8.44 -11.90 -14.21
CA ASP A 228 -8.27 -10.96 -15.32
C ASP A 228 -6.82 -10.97 -15.86
N ILE A 229 -5.84 -10.81 -14.97
CA ILE A 229 -4.41 -10.93 -15.30
C ILE A 229 -4.03 -12.35 -15.71
N ARG A 230 -4.61 -13.39 -15.09
CA ARG A 230 -4.29 -14.78 -15.40
C ARG A 230 -4.53 -15.11 -16.87
N GLY A 231 -5.52 -14.48 -17.50
CA GLY A 231 -5.78 -14.61 -18.94
C GLY A 231 -4.64 -14.12 -19.86
N LEU A 232 -3.66 -13.37 -19.32
CA LEU A 232 -2.51 -12.82 -20.04
C LEU A 232 -1.19 -13.54 -19.71
N LEU A 233 -1.18 -14.41 -18.69
CA LEU A 233 0.02 -15.14 -18.27
C LEU A 233 0.34 -16.30 -19.20
N HIS A 234 1.62 -16.69 -19.26
CA HIS A 234 1.98 -17.96 -19.90
C HIS A 234 1.46 -19.16 -19.10
N GLU A 235 1.35 -20.33 -19.75
CA GLU A 235 0.85 -21.56 -19.09
C GLU A 235 1.68 -21.97 -17.86
N ASP A 236 2.96 -21.64 -17.88
CA ASP A 236 3.93 -21.91 -16.82
C ASP A 236 4.10 -20.76 -15.83
N GLU A 237 3.26 -19.72 -15.91
CA GLU A 237 3.26 -18.58 -15.00
C GLU A 237 2.05 -18.56 -14.07
N ALA A 238 2.23 -17.95 -12.90
CA ALA A 238 1.17 -17.68 -11.96
C ALA A 238 1.35 -16.31 -11.32
N ILE A 239 0.23 -15.69 -11.00
CA ILE A 239 0.17 -14.54 -10.11
C ILE A 239 -0.16 -15.02 -8.70
N LEU A 240 0.56 -14.58 -7.68
CA LEU A 240 0.38 -15.02 -6.29
C LEU A 240 0.20 -13.82 -5.36
N CYS A 241 -0.71 -13.98 -4.39
CA CYS A 241 -0.82 -13.10 -3.22
C CYS A 241 0.29 -13.48 -2.24
N LEU A 242 1.50 -12.97 -2.50
CA LEU A 242 2.72 -13.33 -1.78
C LEU A 242 3.40 -12.08 -1.25
N THR A 243 3.51 -11.94 0.07
CA THR A 243 4.15 -10.77 0.68
C THR A 243 5.62 -10.65 0.33
N ASN A 244 6.38 -11.75 0.28
CA ASN A 244 7.78 -11.70 -0.11
C ASN A 244 8.15 -12.97 -0.86
N TYR A 245 8.93 -12.83 -1.94
CA TYR A 245 9.47 -13.97 -2.64
C TYR A 245 10.61 -14.63 -1.81
N PRO A 246 10.46 -15.90 -1.36
CA PRO A 246 11.32 -16.50 -0.34
C PRO A 246 12.82 -16.47 -0.65
N ARG A 247 13.18 -16.58 -1.93
CA ARG A 247 14.57 -16.67 -2.38
C ARG A 247 15.04 -15.43 -3.16
N MET A 248 14.38 -14.28 -3.05
CA MET A 248 14.87 -13.07 -3.73
C MET A 248 16.32 -12.79 -3.32
N GLY A 249 17.19 -12.48 -4.29
CA GLY A 249 18.62 -12.28 -4.04
C GLY A 249 19.46 -13.56 -3.92
N CYS A 250 18.87 -14.75 -4.15
CA CYS A 250 19.63 -15.98 -4.40
C CYS A 250 20.00 -16.10 -5.89
N THR A 251 20.83 -17.08 -6.24
CA THR A 251 21.13 -17.40 -7.65
C THR A 251 19.93 -18.05 -8.35
N ASP A 252 19.77 -17.79 -9.65
CA ASP A 252 18.76 -18.41 -10.53
C ASP A 252 17.32 -18.21 -10.04
N THR A 253 16.95 -16.95 -9.75
CA THR A 253 15.66 -16.59 -9.14
C THR A 253 14.75 -15.79 -10.05
N THR A 254 15.18 -15.43 -11.27
CA THR A 254 14.43 -14.57 -12.19
C THR A 254 14.28 -15.20 -13.57
N VAL A 255 13.22 -14.83 -14.28
CA VAL A 255 13.04 -15.09 -15.72
C VAL A 255 12.70 -13.78 -16.42
N PRO A 256 13.53 -13.32 -17.39
CA PRO A 256 14.82 -13.88 -17.77
C PRO A 256 15.81 -13.92 -16.60
N ASN A 257 16.79 -14.84 -16.65
CA ASN A 257 17.79 -14.95 -15.60
C ASN A 257 18.73 -13.75 -15.63
N THR A 258 18.91 -13.11 -14.47
CA THR A 258 19.71 -11.89 -14.33
C THR A 258 20.87 -12.10 -13.35
N LYS A 259 21.84 -11.18 -13.36
CA LYS A 259 23.01 -11.24 -12.47
C LYS A 259 23.24 -9.88 -11.83
N PRO A 260 23.59 -9.82 -10.54
CA PRO A 260 23.96 -8.56 -9.90
C PRO A 260 25.22 -7.98 -10.54
N ASP A 261 25.25 -6.66 -10.70
CA ASP A 261 26.43 -5.90 -11.14
C ASP A 261 26.69 -4.77 -10.12
N PRO A 262 27.31 -5.07 -8.96
CA PRO A 262 27.48 -4.10 -7.89
C PRO A 262 28.37 -2.90 -8.27
N LEU A 263 29.09 -2.96 -9.39
CA LEU A 263 29.96 -1.87 -9.83
C LEU A 263 29.23 -0.84 -10.69
N ASN A 264 28.27 -1.28 -11.52
CA ASN A 264 27.61 -0.41 -12.49
C ASN A 264 26.10 -0.23 -12.25
N SER A 265 25.48 -1.06 -11.41
CA SER A 265 24.06 -0.95 -11.08
C SER A 265 23.76 0.26 -10.19
N VAL A 266 22.54 0.78 -10.29
CA VAL A 266 22.02 1.87 -9.46
C VAL A 266 21.84 1.42 -8.02
N SER A 267 21.39 0.18 -7.82
CA SER A 267 21.29 -0.43 -6.49
C SER A 267 22.67 -0.66 -5.84
N GLY A 268 23.69 -0.96 -6.65
CA GLY A 268 25.00 -1.41 -6.17
C GLY A 268 24.92 -2.75 -5.42
N SER A 269 23.82 -3.49 -5.57
CA SER A 269 23.56 -4.71 -4.81
C SER A 269 24.49 -5.85 -5.21
N ILE A 270 24.88 -6.68 -4.23
CA ILE A 270 25.59 -7.93 -4.49
C ILE A 270 24.65 -9.12 -4.70
N PHE A 271 23.33 -8.93 -4.53
CA PHE A 271 22.35 -10.01 -4.54
C PHE A 271 21.35 -9.90 -5.69
N VAL A 272 20.92 -8.68 -6.05
CA VAL A 272 19.92 -8.43 -7.09
C VAL A 272 20.49 -7.61 -8.23
N SER A 273 19.94 -7.79 -9.43
CA SER A 273 20.19 -6.89 -10.56
C SER A 273 19.17 -5.76 -10.58
N ASP A 274 19.49 -4.68 -11.26
CA ASP A 274 18.56 -3.58 -11.51
C ASP A 274 17.31 -4.00 -12.30
N ASP A 275 17.35 -5.14 -13.02
CA ASP A 275 16.15 -5.69 -13.70
C ASP A 275 15.06 -6.16 -12.72
N HIS A 276 15.39 -6.30 -11.43
CA HIS A 276 14.38 -6.53 -10.40
C HIS A 276 13.51 -5.29 -10.18
N ILE A 277 14.00 -4.10 -10.53
CA ILE A 277 13.33 -2.80 -10.37
C ILE A 277 12.59 -2.48 -11.67
N SER A 278 11.32 -2.08 -11.55
CA SER A 278 10.51 -1.76 -12.72
C SER A 278 11.03 -0.52 -13.47
N HIS A 279 11.25 -0.69 -14.77
CA HIS A 279 11.69 0.29 -15.76
C HIS A 279 10.56 1.11 -16.38
N LEU A 280 9.30 0.69 -16.21
CA LEU A 280 8.13 1.39 -16.75
C LEU A 280 8.01 2.84 -16.23
N ASN A 281 8.56 3.11 -15.05
CA ASN A 281 8.68 4.46 -14.51
C ASN A 281 10.03 4.63 -13.80
N GLN A 282 10.80 5.62 -14.21
CA GLN A 282 12.13 5.90 -13.65
C GLN A 282 12.12 6.23 -12.15
N LYS A 283 10.95 6.55 -11.56
CA LYS A 283 10.81 6.92 -10.13
C LYS A 283 11.49 5.94 -9.18
N TYR A 284 11.44 4.64 -9.44
CA TYR A 284 12.02 3.63 -8.56
C TYR A 284 13.56 3.61 -8.63
N PHE A 285 14.13 3.80 -9.83
CA PHE A 285 15.58 4.01 -10.01
C PHE A 285 16.06 5.28 -9.31
N ILE A 286 15.26 6.35 -9.33
CA ILE A 286 15.58 7.60 -8.66
C ILE A 286 15.53 7.45 -7.16
N ILE A 287 14.52 6.77 -6.61
CA ILE A 287 14.49 6.42 -5.18
C ILE A 287 15.74 5.63 -4.80
N GLU A 288 16.13 4.64 -5.60
CA GLU A 288 17.32 3.82 -5.35
C GLU A 288 18.57 4.70 -5.23
N LYS A 289 18.81 5.54 -6.23
CA LYS A 289 19.97 6.45 -6.31
C LYS A 289 19.94 7.56 -5.24
N TYR A 290 18.80 8.22 -5.08
CA TYR A 290 18.63 9.41 -4.24
C TYR A 290 19.00 9.11 -2.78
N PHE A 291 18.51 8.01 -2.23
CA PHE A 291 18.78 7.65 -0.84
C PHE A 291 20.25 7.29 -0.65
N ASN A 292 20.85 6.54 -1.58
CA ASN A 292 22.25 6.16 -1.49
C ASN A 292 23.15 7.41 -1.50
N GLU A 293 22.84 8.40 -2.36
CA GLU A 293 23.55 9.69 -2.40
C GLU A 293 23.31 10.53 -1.15
N ARG A 294 22.06 10.59 -0.67
CA ARG A 294 21.68 11.37 0.52
C ARG A 294 22.34 10.85 1.79
N VAL A 295 22.29 9.53 2.00
CA VAL A 295 22.83 8.87 3.20
C VAL A 295 24.36 8.74 3.09
N GLY A 296 24.88 8.62 1.88
CA GLY A 296 26.31 8.49 1.58
C GLY A 296 26.84 7.06 1.65
N HIS A 297 25.96 6.06 1.76
CA HIS A 297 26.29 4.64 1.66
C HIS A 297 25.10 3.84 1.15
N LYS A 298 25.34 2.61 0.71
CA LYS A 298 24.26 1.69 0.31
C LYS A 298 23.41 1.30 1.51
N VAL A 299 22.15 0.97 1.25
CA VAL A 299 21.23 0.47 2.27
C VAL A 299 21.73 -0.86 2.86
N ALA A 300 21.45 -1.08 4.14
CA ALA A 300 21.87 -2.27 4.88
C ALA A 300 20.73 -2.77 5.76
N ILE A 301 20.07 -3.84 5.31
CA ILE A 301 18.94 -4.46 6.01
C ILE A 301 19.45 -5.72 6.69
N ASN A 302 19.19 -5.84 7.99
CA ASN A 302 19.64 -6.97 8.80
C ASN A 302 18.46 -7.60 9.53
N VAL A 303 18.02 -8.76 9.06
CA VAL A 303 16.88 -9.48 9.64
C VAL A 303 17.39 -10.61 10.53
N PRO A 304 17.01 -10.71 11.82
CA PRO A 304 17.44 -11.80 12.69
C PRO A 304 17.15 -13.17 12.06
N ILE A 305 18.14 -14.06 12.04
CA ILE A 305 17.97 -15.41 11.49
C ILE A 305 17.22 -16.30 12.48
N PHE A 306 16.34 -17.16 11.97
CA PHE A 306 15.78 -18.25 12.76
C PHE A 306 16.91 -19.20 13.16
N LYS A 307 17.12 -19.45 14.46
CA LYS A 307 18.09 -20.44 14.94
C LYS A 307 17.38 -21.79 15.14
N ASP A 308 17.45 -22.68 14.14
CA ASP A 308 17.05 -24.10 14.27
C ASP A 308 18.26 -24.93 14.75
N THR A 309 18.06 -26.23 14.96
CA THR A 309 18.99 -27.16 15.61
C THR A 309 20.38 -27.25 14.95
N LYS A 310 20.49 -27.00 13.64
CA LYS A 310 21.75 -27.02 12.88
C LYS A 310 22.08 -25.68 12.24
N THR A 311 21.36 -24.61 12.61
CA THR A 311 21.77 -23.27 12.20
C THR A 311 23.11 -22.95 12.87
N PRO A 312 24.12 -22.46 12.14
CA PRO A 312 25.36 -22.02 12.76
C PRO A 312 25.10 -21.01 13.88
N ASP A 313 25.78 -21.17 15.02
CA ASP A 313 25.67 -20.27 16.17
C ASP A 313 27.09 -19.92 16.67
N PRO A 314 27.60 -18.71 16.40
CA PRO A 314 26.91 -17.61 15.72
C PRO A 314 26.70 -17.88 14.21
N PHE A 315 25.61 -17.35 13.65
CA PHE A 315 25.42 -17.29 12.21
C PHE A 315 26.19 -16.10 11.63
N ILE A 316 27.12 -16.38 10.73
CA ILE A 316 27.98 -15.36 10.10
C ILE A 316 28.00 -15.62 8.60
N GLU A 317 27.68 -14.58 7.84
CA GLU A 317 27.76 -14.62 6.38
C GLU A 317 29.09 -14.05 5.90
N PHE A 318 29.68 -14.72 4.92
CA PHE A 318 30.94 -14.30 4.30
C PHE A 318 30.70 -13.89 2.86
N PHE A 319 31.08 -12.66 2.53
CA PHE A 319 30.94 -12.05 1.21
C PHE A 319 32.31 -11.72 0.64
N GLY A 320 32.45 -11.85 -0.68
CA GLY A 320 33.60 -11.31 -1.42
C GLY A 320 33.60 -9.77 -1.54
N HIS A 321 32.81 -9.06 -0.72
CA HIS A 321 32.53 -7.64 -0.85
C HIS A 321 32.74 -6.89 0.48
N LYS A 322 33.74 -6.00 0.53
CA LYS A 322 34.17 -5.33 1.78
C LYS A 322 33.10 -4.50 2.46
N GLU A 323 32.26 -3.79 1.70
CA GLU A 323 31.17 -2.99 2.26
C GLU A 323 30.12 -3.85 2.95
N ALA A 324 29.73 -4.96 2.31
CA ALA A 324 28.76 -5.91 2.85
C ALA A 324 29.27 -6.57 4.13
N MET A 325 30.56 -6.96 4.15
CA MET A 325 31.20 -7.51 5.35
C MET A 325 31.22 -6.54 6.56
N ARG A 326 31.19 -5.22 6.31
CA ARG A 326 31.11 -4.22 7.40
C ARG A 326 29.68 -3.95 7.86
N ALA A 327 28.71 -4.08 6.96
CA ALA A 327 27.31 -3.75 7.21
C ALA A 327 26.48 -4.93 7.74
N ALA A 328 26.88 -6.16 7.42
CA ALA A 328 26.23 -7.38 7.89
C ALA A 328 26.47 -7.59 9.39
N LYS A 329 25.41 -7.95 10.12
CA LYS A 329 25.45 -8.25 11.55
C LYS A 329 25.51 -9.77 11.79
N VAL A 330 26.22 -10.16 12.84
CA VAL A 330 26.18 -11.55 13.36
C VAL A 330 24.74 -11.91 13.72
N ASP A 331 24.32 -13.15 13.45
CA ASP A 331 22.96 -13.67 13.67
C ASP A 331 21.85 -12.98 12.84
N HIS A 332 22.22 -12.35 11.73
CA HIS A 332 21.28 -11.70 10.83
C HIS A 332 21.48 -12.14 9.38
N ILE A 333 20.38 -12.26 8.66
CA ILE A 333 20.30 -12.33 7.20
C ILE A 333 20.54 -10.91 6.68
N TYR A 334 21.62 -10.74 5.91
CA TYR A 334 21.98 -9.43 5.32
C TYR A 334 21.36 -9.26 3.92
N MET A 335 20.79 -8.07 3.66
CA MET A 335 20.25 -7.65 2.36
C MET A 335 20.63 -6.17 2.09
N ASP A 336 20.80 -5.78 0.83
CA ASP A 336 21.50 -4.53 0.49
C ASP A 336 20.90 -3.71 -0.67
N SER A 337 19.62 -3.88 -0.96
CA SER A 337 18.89 -3.07 -1.95
C SER A 337 17.48 -2.77 -1.47
N LYS A 338 16.90 -1.67 -1.95
CA LYS A 338 15.55 -1.27 -1.54
C LYS A 338 14.47 -2.20 -2.06
N ILE A 339 14.74 -2.92 -3.15
CA ILE A 339 13.81 -3.91 -3.67
C ILE A 339 13.56 -5.06 -2.68
N PHE A 340 14.44 -5.28 -1.69
CA PHE A 340 14.14 -6.22 -0.61
C PHE A 340 13.00 -5.76 0.31
N GLY A 341 12.77 -4.45 0.42
CA GLY A 341 11.63 -3.87 1.10
C GLY A 341 10.47 -3.61 0.14
N ASN A 342 10.65 -2.73 -0.84
CA ASN A 342 9.60 -2.34 -1.77
C ASN A 342 9.13 -3.47 -2.69
N GLY A 343 9.94 -4.52 -2.85
CA GLY A 343 9.56 -5.76 -3.54
C GLY A 343 8.68 -6.69 -2.70
N CYS A 344 8.33 -6.28 -1.47
CA CYS A 344 7.29 -6.93 -0.70
C CYS A 344 5.90 -6.43 -1.11
N SER A 345 4.89 -7.28 -0.96
CA SER A 345 3.48 -6.98 -1.28
C SER A 345 2.60 -6.81 -0.04
N CYS A 346 1.54 -6.03 -0.13
CA CYS A 346 0.62 -5.80 0.98
C CYS A 346 -0.85 -5.69 0.59
N LEU A 347 -1.69 -5.69 1.63
CA LEU A 347 -3.11 -5.32 1.55
C LEU A 347 -3.28 -3.94 2.20
N GLN A 348 -3.77 -2.98 1.43
CA GLN A 348 -4.07 -1.64 1.93
C GLN A 348 -5.58 -1.39 1.84
N VAL A 349 -6.14 -0.67 2.81
CA VAL A 349 -7.57 -0.35 2.83
C VAL A 349 -7.78 1.14 3.03
N THR A 350 -8.26 1.80 1.98
CA THR A 350 -8.62 3.22 2.01
C THR A 350 -10.09 3.39 2.34
N MET A 351 -10.42 4.25 3.30
CA MET A 351 -11.80 4.57 3.65
C MET A 351 -12.08 6.08 3.60
N GLN A 352 -13.29 6.44 3.15
CA GLN A 352 -13.74 7.82 3.10
C GLN A 352 -14.49 8.15 4.41
N ALA A 353 -14.06 9.19 5.11
CA ALA A 353 -14.82 9.77 6.20
C ALA A 353 -15.95 10.67 5.68
N THR A 354 -16.95 10.96 6.51
CA THR A 354 -18.00 11.93 6.17
C THR A 354 -17.48 13.36 6.08
N ASP A 355 -16.56 13.75 6.95
CA ASP A 355 -15.91 15.06 6.95
C ASP A 355 -14.49 14.96 7.52
N VAL A 356 -13.80 16.10 7.61
CA VAL A 356 -12.42 16.16 8.11
C VAL A 356 -12.31 15.78 9.60
N ASN A 357 -13.33 16.03 10.41
CA ASN A 357 -13.31 15.70 11.84
C ASN A 357 -13.47 14.19 12.05
N GLU A 358 -14.40 13.56 11.34
CA GLU A 358 -14.53 12.09 11.36
C GLU A 358 -13.23 11.44 10.87
N ALA A 359 -12.55 12.03 9.89
CA ALA A 359 -11.26 11.54 9.42
C ALA A 359 -10.17 11.59 10.48
N PHE A 360 -10.08 12.67 11.27
CA PHE A 360 -9.14 12.75 12.40
C PHE A 360 -9.46 11.70 13.46
N ILE A 361 -10.76 11.51 13.78
CA ILE A 361 -11.19 10.48 14.72
C ILE A 361 -10.75 9.11 14.22
N LEU A 362 -11.04 8.75 12.97
CA LEU A 362 -10.65 7.45 12.42
C LEU A 362 -9.14 7.28 12.37
N TYR A 363 -8.38 8.30 11.97
CA TYR A 363 -6.92 8.26 11.97
C TYR A 363 -6.39 7.96 13.38
N ASP A 364 -6.88 8.65 14.41
CA ASP A 364 -6.41 8.47 15.78
C ASP A 364 -6.81 7.11 16.35
N GLN A 365 -8.07 6.72 16.16
CA GLN A 365 -8.63 5.50 16.76
C GLN A 365 -8.13 4.23 16.05
N LEU A 366 -7.77 4.29 14.76
CA LEU A 366 -7.20 3.14 14.05
C LEU A 366 -5.72 2.94 14.36
N ALA A 367 -5.00 3.95 14.86
CA ALA A 367 -3.54 3.85 15.04
C ALA A 367 -3.13 2.72 16.01
N PRO A 368 -3.76 2.54 17.18
CA PRO A 368 -3.47 1.42 18.07
C PRO A 368 -3.74 0.03 17.46
N LEU A 369 -4.61 -0.05 16.44
CA LEU A 369 -4.93 -1.31 15.75
C LEU A 369 -3.90 -1.68 14.68
N THR A 370 -3.06 -0.73 14.24
CA THR A 370 -2.03 -0.98 13.22
C THR A 370 -1.09 -2.16 13.54
N PRO A 371 -0.46 -2.24 14.73
CA PRO A 371 0.36 -3.39 15.11
C PRO A 371 -0.45 -4.68 15.33
N ILE A 372 -1.68 -4.57 15.81
CA ILE A 372 -2.54 -5.74 16.09
C ILE A 372 -2.90 -6.46 14.79
N MET A 373 -3.37 -5.71 13.79
CA MET A 373 -3.71 -6.26 12.48
C MET A 373 -2.49 -6.77 11.71
N MET A 374 -1.32 -6.13 11.89
CA MET A 374 -0.06 -6.59 11.33
C MET A 374 0.33 -7.98 11.89
N ALA A 375 0.26 -8.16 13.21
CA ALA A 375 0.58 -9.44 13.85
C ALA A 375 -0.44 -10.54 13.50
N LEU A 376 -1.74 -10.22 13.42
CA LEU A 376 -2.80 -11.15 12.98
C LEU A 376 -2.60 -11.64 11.54
N GLY A 377 -2.13 -10.76 10.67
CA GLY A 377 -1.95 -11.01 9.24
C GLY A 377 -0.55 -11.47 8.85
N ALA A 378 0.35 -11.71 9.81
CA ALA A 378 1.77 -11.97 9.55
C ALA A 378 1.98 -13.11 8.53
N SER A 379 2.72 -12.86 7.46
CA SER A 379 2.89 -13.73 6.31
C SER A 379 4.33 -13.76 5.73
N THR A 380 5.32 -13.22 6.44
CA THR A 380 6.69 -13.05 5.93
C THR A 380 7.80 -13.69 6.81
N PRO A 381 7.92 -15.02 6.83
CA PRO A 381 8.92 -15.71 7.66
C PRO A 381 10.23 -16.09 6.95
N ILE A 382 10.40 -15.72 5.67
CA ILE A 382 11.57 -16.08 4.86
C ILE A 382 12.12 -14.84 4.15
N TYR A 383 13.44 -14.64 4.24
CA TYR A 383 14.18 -13.64 3.48
C TYR A 383 15.44 -14.23 2.88
N ARG A 384 15.72 -13.92 1.62
CA ARG A 384 16.94 -14.32 0.89
C ARG A 384 17.33 -15.80 1.07
N GLY A 385 16.34 -16.68 1.05
CA GLY A 385 16.54 -18.13 1.18
C GLY A 385 16.83 -18.61 2.60
N TYR A 386 16.50 -17.83 3.62
CA TYR A 386 16.63 -18.21 5.02
C TYR A 386 15.34 -17.97 5.79
N LEU A 387 15.00 -18.88 6.70
CA LEU A 387 13.98 -18.60 7.72
C LEU A 387 14.47 -17.47 8.63
N SER A 388 13.65 -16.44 8.83
CA SER A 388 13.90 -15.33 9.77
C SER A 388 13.28 -15.60 11.13
N ASP A 389 13.80 -14.95 12.17
CA ASP A 389 13.17 -14.88 13.51
C ASP A 389 12.15 -13.72 13.62
N ARG A 390 11.61 -13.32 12.47
CA ARG A 390 10.54 -12.33 12.29
C ARG A 390 9.52 -12.89 11.32
N ASP A 391 8.27 -12.46 11.49
CA ASP A 391 7.12 -12.89 10.68
C ASP A 391 6.49 -11.76 9.85
N GLY A 392 6.97 -10.51 9.99
CA GLY A 392 6.42 -9.35 9.28
C GLY A 392 7.45 -8.57 8.47
N ARG A 393 6.99 -7.87 7.43
CA ARG A 393 7.82 -7.10 6.48
C ARG A 393 8.19 -5.68 6.91
N TRP A 394 7.48 -5.12 7.89
CA TRP A 394 7.45 -3.68 8.14
C TRP A 394 8.83 -3.06 8.38
N ASP A 395 9.67 -3.69 9.20
CA ASP A 395 11.04 -3.22 9.46
C ASP A 395 11.96 -3.40 8.25
N VAL A 396 11.76 -4.45 7.45
CA VAL A 396 12.53 -4.64 6.21
C VAL A 396 12.26 -3.48 5.25
N ILE A 397 10.99 -3.06 5.12
CA ILE A 397 10.64 -1.88 4.32
C ILE A 397 11.18 -0.61 4.96
N ALA A 398 11.03 -0.44 6.27
CA ALA A 398 11.53 0.73 6.99
C ALA A 398 13.05 0.91 6.85
N ASP A 399 13.83 -0.16 7.04
CA ASP A 399 15.28 -0.18 6.87
C ASP A 399 15.65 0.09 5.40
N SER A 400 14.86 -0.42 4.45
CA SER A 400 15.09 -0.21 3.02
C SER A 400 14.88 1.25 2.59
N LEU A 401 14.02 1.98 3.30
CA LEU A 401 13.59 3.35 3.01
C LEU A 401 13.98 4.34 4.12
N ASP A 402 15.04 4.08 4.88
CA ASP A 402 15.59 5.05 5.81
C ASP A 402 16.59 5.97 5.10
N ASP A 403 16.12 7.14 4.70
CA ASP A 403 16.96 8.15 4.05
C ASP A 403 17.73 9.03 5.04
N ARG A 404 17.55 8.88 6.36
CA ARG A 404 18.13 9.78 7.35
C ARG A 404 19.65 9.78 7.27
N THR A 405 20.29 10.94 7.39
CA THR A 405 21.75 11.03 7.52
C THR A 405 22.21 10.60 8.92
N PRO A 406 23.49 10.28 9.14
CA PRO A 406 24.04 10.06 10.48
C PRO A 406 23.81 11.26 11.43
N GLU A 407 23.75 12.48 10.90
CA GLU A 407 23.36 13.64 11.71
C GLU A 407 21.88 13.56 12.10
N GLU A 408 20.97 13.31 11.17
CA GLU A 408 19.53 13.24 11.49
C GLU A 408 19.20 12.11 12.48
N ARG A 409 19.91 10.98 12.41
CA ARG A 409 19.79 9.85 13.38
C ARG A 409 20.41 10.14 14.75
N GLY A 410 21.18 11.22 14.90
CA GLY A 410 21.85 11.57 16.15
C GLY A 410 23.22 10.89 16.36
N GLU A 411 23.73 10.15 15.37
CA GLU A 411 25.04 9.49 15.42
C GLU A 411 26.21 10.48 15.33
N LYS A 412 25.98 11.64 14.69
CA LYS A 412 26.95 12.75 14.57
C LYS A 412 26.33 14.08 14.98
N PRO A 413 27.08 15.10 15.43
CA PRO A 413 26.54 16.45 15.70
C PRO A 413 25.85 17.07 14.48
N LEU A 414 24.77 17.85 14.66
CA LEU A 414 24.14 18.62 13.57
C LEU A 414 25.11 19.71 13.08
N LYS A 415 25.53 19.64 11.82
CA LYS A 415 26.36 20.65 11.14
C LYS A 415 25.79 21.02 9.78
N HIS A 416 25.27 20.04 9.04
CA HIS A 416 24.74 20.20 7.70
C HIS A 416 23.22 20.02 7.64
N ASN A 417 22.66 19.13 8.48
CA ASN A 417 21.22 18.94 8.61
C ASN A 417 20.62 19.88 9.66
N LYS A 418 19.34 20.25 9.49
CA LYS A 418 18.62 21.16 10.41
C LYS A 418 17.98 20.45 11.60
N TYR A 419 17.62 19.18 11.44
CA TYR A 419 16.75 18.48 12.40
C TYR A 419 17.36 17.14 12.84
N ARG A 420 17.14 16.78 14.10
CA ARG A 420 17.17 15.37 14.53
C ARG A 420 15.83 14.75 14.18
N ILE A 421 15.84 13.61 13.52
CA ILE A 421 14.62 12.97 13.03
C ILE A 421 14.50 11.57 13.61
N GLN A 422 13.53 11.41 14.52
CA GLN A 422 13.36 10.21 15.34
C GLN A 422 12.97 8.99 14.51
N ARG A 423 12.14 9.20 13.47
CA ARG A 423 11.56 8.12 12.66
C ARG A 423 12.02 8.20 11.20
N PRO A 424 12.22 7.07 10.52
CA PRO A 424 12.34 7.07 9.06
C PRO A 424 11.04 7.57 8.41
N ARG A 425 11.12 7.96 7.13
CA ARG A 425 9.95 8.37 6.35
C ARG A 425 8.91 7.24 6.19
N TYR A 426 9.38 5.99 6.18
CA TYR A 426 8.53 4.82 6.31
C TYR A 426 8.45 4.42 7.78
N SER A 427 7.34 4.72 8.48
CA SER A 427 7.24 4.48 9.93
C SER A 427 5.79 4.49 10.44
N ALA A 428 5.56 4.14 11.71
CA ALA A 428 4.25 4.35 12.31
C ALA A 428 3.86 5.85 12.31
N ILE A 429 2.59 6.15 12.61
CA ILE A 429 2.18 7.55 12.77
C ILE A 429 3.04 8.27 13.81
N GLY A 430 3.37 9.53 13.54
CA GLY A 430 4.19 10.33 14.45
C GLY A 430 3.40 11.02 15.55
N ALA A 431 2.14 11.37 15.28
CA ALA A 431 1.25 12.10 16.16
C ALA A 431 -0.21 11.85 15.80
N TYR A 432 -1.07 11.99 16.80
CA TYR A 432 -2.52 12.12 16.70
C TYR A 432 -2.96 13.49 16.20
N LEU A 433 -4.09 13.51 15.49
CA LEU A 433 -4.65 14.68 14.82
C LEU A 433 -5.81 15.32 15.59
N CYS A 434 -6.47 14.60 16.51
CA CYS A 434 -7.50 15.23 17.35
C CYS A 434 -6.88 16.07 18.48
N GLU A 435 -7.48 17.24 18.73
CA GLU A 435 -7.06 18.15 19.82
C GLU A 435 -7.12 17.46 21.19
N SER A 436 -8.17 16.65 21.43
CA SER A 436 -8.37 15.94 22.70
C SER A 436 -7.30 14.87 22.98
N ASN A 437 -6.52 14.47 21.96
CA ASN A 437 -5.56 13.38 22.05
C ASN A 437 -4.11 13.87 22.10
N GLN A 438 -3.87 15.18 22.13
CA GLN A 438 -2.52 15.73 22.09
C GLN A 438 -1.66 15.34 23.30
N SER A 439 -2.26 15.05 24.46
CA SER A 439 -1.54 14.54 25.63
C SER A 439 -0.91 13.16 25.42
N TYR A 440 -1.37 12.39 24.43
CA TYR A 440 -0.81 11.09 24.06
C TYR A 440 0.30 11.20 23.00
N ASN A 441 0.58 12.40 22.47
CA ASN A 441 1.74 12.68 21.64
C ASN A 441 2.98 12.86 22.54
N ASP A 442 3.40 11.78 23.17
CA ASP A 442 4.43 11.72 24.23
C ASP A 442 5.88 11.64 23.71
N SER A 443 6.05 11.63 22.38
CA SER A 443 7.34 11.68 21.71
C SER A 443 7.56 13.05 21.08
N PRO A 444 8.73 13.69 21.26
CA PRO A 444 9.07 14.90 20.51
C PRO A 444 9.07 14.64 19.00
N ILE A 445 8.53 15.60 18.25
CA ILE A 445 8.51 15.59 16.78
C ILE A 445 9.20 16.86 16.31
N ALA A 446 10.24 16.72 15.50
CA ALA A 446 10.87 17.87 14.86
C ALA A 446 9.95 18.39 13.75
N TYR A 447 9.65 19.68 13.69
CA TYR A 447 8.88 20.26 12.59
C TYR A 447 9.42 21.65 12.23
N ASN A 448 9.09 22.12 11.02
CA ASN A 448 9.46 23.47 10.61
C ASN A 448 8.49 24.50 11.20
N THR A 449 8.99 25.36 12.09
CA THR A 449 8.19 26.39 12.79
C THR A 449 7.60 27.44 11.86
N ASP A 450 8.29 27.79 10.77
CA ASP A 450 7.79 28.78 9.80
C ASP A 450 6.58 28.21 9.06
N TYR A 451 6.67 26.96 8.60
CA TYR A 451 5.55 26.29 7.93
C TYR A 451 4.38 26.08 8.88
N TYR A 452 4.65 25.68 10.13
CA TYR A 452 3.63 25.59 11.17
C TYR A 452 2.89 26.92 11.37
N ASN A 453 3.63 28.02 11.52
CA ASN A 453 3.03 29.35 11.72
C ASN A 453 2.21 29.80 10.49
N GLU A 454 2.68 29.50 9.27
CA GLU A 454 1.94 29.78 8.03
C GLU A 454 0.61 29.01 7.95
N LEU A 455 0.63 27.73 8.32
CA LEU A 455 -0.56 26.86 8.39
C LEU A 455 -1.57 27.37 9.44
N ILE A 456 -1.10 27.68 10.65
CA ILE A 456 -1.93 28.27 11.72
C ILE A 456 -2.54 29.59 11.26
N GLY A 457 -1.74 30.50 10.71
CA GLY A 457 -2.19 31.79 10.20
C GLY A 457 -3.24 31.69 9.08
N SER A 458 -3.30 30.53 8.41
CA SER A 458 -4.27 30.22 7.37
C SER A 458 -5.52 29.47 7.86
N GLY A 459 -5.65 29.24 9.18
CA GLY A 459 -6.80 28.60 9.80
C GLY A 459 -6.76 27.07 9.82
N VAL A 460 -5.59 26.45 9.64
CA VAL A 460 -5.39 25.00 9.85
C VAL A 460 -5.31 24.72 11.36
N PRO A 461 -6.04 23.72 11.90
CA PRO A 461 -5.96 23.33 13.31
C PRO A 461 -4.54 22.94 13.72
N SER A 462 -4.16 23.25 14.97
CA SER A 462 -2.79 23.09 15.45
C SER A 462 -2.21 21.67 15.31
N PRO A 463 -2.93 20.58 15.67
CA PRO A 463 -2.42 19.22 15.49
C PRO A 463 -2.12 18.88 14.02
N LEU A 464 -3.04 19.24 13.12
CA LEU A 464 -2.85 19.03 11.68
C LEU A 464 -1.72 19.91 11.13
N ALA A 465 -1.61 21.17 11.57
CA ALA A 465 -0.54 22.06 11.18
C ALA A 465 0.84 21.51 11.59
N GLN A 466 0.95 20.98 12.82
CA GLN A 466 2.18 20.35 13.30
C GLN A 466 2.51 19.08 12.52
N HIS A 467 1.52 18.23 12.25
CA HIS A 467 1.69 17.03 11.43
C HIS A 467 2.22 17.37 10.03
N ILE A 468 1.61 18.32 9.32
CA ILE A 468 2.06 18.73 7.98
C ILE A 468 3.45 19.37 8.03
N ALA A 469 3.71 20.25 9.02
CA ALA A 469 5.03 20.86 9.20
C ALA A 469 6.13 19.83 9.52
N TYR A 470 5.77 18.71 10.17
CA TYR A 470 6.66 17.56 10.39
C TYR A 470 6.97 16.83 9.09
N LEU A 471 5.95 16.48 8.28
CA LEU A 471 6.20 15.81 6.99
C LEU A 471 7.10 16.64 6.07
N PHE A 472 6.95 17.97 6.12
CA PHE A 472 7.70 18.93 5.33
C PHE A 472 9.11 19.23 5.86
N ILE A 473 9.61 18.52 6.87
CA ILE A 473 11.06 18.54 7.16
C ILE A 473 11.84 17.63 6.20
N ARG A 474 11.15 16.74 5.48
CA ARG A 474 11.77 15.80 4.53
C ARG A 474 12.14 16.48 3.24
N ASP A 475 13.09 15.87 2.54
CA ASP A 475 13.45 16.31 1.19
C ASP A 475 12.46 15.74 0.16
N PRO A 476 12.10 16.53 -0.86
CA PRO A 476 11.24 16.08 -1.95
C PRO A 476 12.02 15.13 -2.87
N ILE A 477 11.59 13.87 -2.94
CA ILE A 477 12.31 12.84 -3.69
C ILE A 477 11.82 12.74 -5.14
N LEU A 478 10.51 12.82 -5.35
CA LEU A 478 9.89 12.57 -6.65
C LEU A 478 9.24 13.85 -7.15
N ILE A 479 9.93 14.52 -8.07
CA ILE A 479 9.40 15.67 -8.79
C ILE A 479 10.05 15.75 -10.17
N SER A 480 9.26 16.05 -11.18
CA SER A 480 9.75 16.27 -12.53
C SER A 480 10.16 17.73 -12.74
N SER A 481 11.15 17.96 -13.59
CA SER A 481 11.65 19.29 -13.92
C SER A 481 10.54 20.21 -14.47
N GLU A 482 9.60 19.65 -15.22
CA GLU A 482 8.44 20.33 -15.81
C GLU A 482 7.40 20.76 -14.77
N LYS A 483 7.46 20.19 -13.56
CA LYS A 483 6.56 20.50 -12.44
C LYS A 483 7.19 21.41 -11.39
N LEU A 484 8.35 22.01 -11.65
CA LEU A 484 8.98 22.98 -10.73
C LEU A 484 8.19 24.29 -10.58
N ASP A 485 7.54 24.73 -11.66
CA ASP A 485 6.70 25.93 -11.66
C ASP A 485 5.23 25.51 -11.76
N GLN A 486 4.49 25.71 -10.67
CA GLN A 486 3.08 25.31 -10.57
C GLN A 486 2.23 26.44 -10.03
N ASN A 487 0.94 26.42 -10.38
CA ASN A 487 -0.04 27.25 -9.71
C ASN A 487 -0.53 26.56 -8.42
N PRO A 488 -0.18 27.08 -7.22
CA PRO A 488 -0.56 26.45 -5.96
C PRO A 488 -2.06 26.45 -5.67
N GLU A 489 -2.88 27.21 -6.41
CA GLU A 489 -4.34 27.22 -6.24
C GLU A 489 -5.03 26.04 -6.95
N THR A 490 -4.41 25.49 -7.98
CA THR A 490 -5.04 24.48 -8.86
C THR A 490 -4.28 23.17 -8.93
N GLU A 491 -2.99 23.18 -8.67
CA GLU A 491 -2.11 22.01 -8.71
C GLU A 491 -1.68 21.58 -7.30
N SER A 492 -1.16 20.35 -7.17
CA SER A 492 -0.76 19.79 -5.87
C SER A 492 0.53 18.96 -5.94
N ASP A 493 1.25 18.96 -7.05
CA ASP A 493 2.40 18.05 -7.23
C ASP A 493 3.53 18.35 -6.22
N HIS A 494 3.76 19.61 -5.82
CA HIS A 494 4.73 19.95 -4.77
C HIS A 494 4.33 19.40 -3.39
N PHE A 495 3.04 19.43 -3.05
CA PHE A 495 2.53 18.78 -1.84
C PHE A 495 2.71 17.26 -1.92
N GLU A 496 2.32 16.65 -3.05
CA GLU A 496 2.42 15.21 -3.28
C GLU A 496 3.87 14.70 -3.29
N ALA A 497 4.83 15.49 -3.79
CA ALA A 497 6.25 15.12 -3.79
C ALA A 497 6.77 14.76 -2.38
N ILE A 498 6.18 15.36 -1.35
CA ILE A 498 6.51 15.10 0.06
C ILE A 498 5.49 14.13 0.68
N GLN A 499 4.20 14.39 0.51
CA GLN A 499 3.14 13.55 1.09
C GLN A 499 3.29 12.11 0.60
N ALA A 500 3.37 11.86 -0.72
CA ALA A 500 3.46 10.52 -1.28
C ALA A 500 4.73 9.75 -0.88
N THR A 501 5.77 10.43 -0.37
CA THR A 501 7.06 9.80 0.01
C THR A 501 7.29 9.76 1.53
N ASN A 502 6.25 10.01 2.33
CA ASN A 502 6.21 9.79 3.78
C ASN A 502 5.28 8.62 4.16
N TRP A 503 5.70 7.39 3.91
CA TRP A 503 4.88 6.18 4.06
C TRP A 503 4.60 5.82 5.52
N GLN A 504 3.48 6.31 6.06
CA GLN A 504 3.09 6.01 7.43
C GLN A 504 2.16 4.80 7.55
N SER A 505 1.94 4.31 8.77
CA SER A 505 0.95 3.25 9.03
C SER A 505 -0.50 3.69 8.73
N LEU A 506 -0.79 5.00 8.80
CA LEU A 506 -2.10 5.54 8.48
C LEU A 506 -2.06 6.84 7.69
N ARG A 507 -3.07 7.01 6.85
CA ARG A 507 -3.50 8.30 6.27
C ARG A 507 -5.03 8.44 6.22
N VAL A 508 -5.78 7.68 7.02
CA VAL A 508 -7.17 7.13 6.76
C VAL A 508 -7.20 6.08 5.65
N GLU A 509 -6.02 5.72 5.18
CA GLU A 509 -5.68 4.45 4.56
C GLU A 509 -4.98 3.57 5.60
N PHE A 510 -5.44 2.34 5.79
CA PHE A 510 -4.89 1.34 6.69
C PHE A 510 -3.88 0.45 5.93
N ARG A 511 -2.60 0.66 6.21
CA ARG A 511 -1.44 0.17 5.41
C ARG A 511 -0.59 -0.97 6.01
N PRO A 512 -0.64 -1.31 7.32
CA PRO A 512 0.28 -2.32 7.89
C PRO A 512 0.02 -3.77 7.48
N MET A 513 -1.18 -4.09 6.98
CA MET A 513 -1.56 -5.49 6.76
C MET A 513 -0.70 -6.14 5.69
N GLU A 514 -0.26 -7.36 5.94
CA GLU A 514 0.41 -8.16 4.92
C GLU A 514 -0.63 -8.70 3.94
N ILE A 515 -0.23 -8.98 2.70
CA ILE A 515 -1.12 -9.69 1.78
C ILE A 515 -1.29 -11.14 2.28
N GLN A 516 -2.51 -11.64 2.23
CA GLN A 516 -2.88 -13.00 2.64
C GLN A 516 -2.87 -13.96 1.44
N MET A 517 -2.81 -15.27 1.67
CA MET A 517 -2.59 -16.26 0.59
C MET A 517 -3.77 -16.42 -0.37
N THR A 518 -4.99 -16.08 0.06
CA THR A 518 -6.21 -16.21 -0.74
C THR A 518 -7.03 -14.93 -0.76
N ASP A 519 -7.87 -14.79 -1.79
CA ASP A 519 -8.81 -13.67 -1.92
C ASP A 519 -9.79 -13.63 -0.73
N ALA A 520 -10.19 -14.80 -0.20
CA ALA A 520 -11.10 -14.89 0.94
C ALA A 520 -10.48 -14.35 2.22
N GLU A 521 -9.20 -14.65 2.48
CA GLU A 521 -8.48 -14.08 3.63
C GLU A 521 -8.26 -12.58 3.46
N ASN A 522 -7.85 -12.12 2.26
CA ASN A 522 -7.68 -10.69 2.00
C ASN A 522 -9.00 -9.93 2.16
N ALA A 523 -10.11 -10.48 1.66
CA ALA A 523 -11.44 -9.91 1.85
C ALA A 523 -11.84 -9.88 3.32
N ALA A 524 -11.53 -10.91 4.10
CA ALA A 524 -11.81 -10.94 5.52
C ALA A 524 -11.07 -9.81 6.28
N PHE A 525 -9.77 -9.64 6.02
CA PHE A 525 -8.98 -8.56 6.63
C PHE A 525 -9.49 -7.17 6.20
N ALA A 526 -9.83 -6.99 4.93
CA ALA A 526 -10.36 -5.73 4.42
C ALA A 526 -11.72 -5.38 5.05
N VAL A 527 -12.67 -6.32 5.02
CA VAL A 527 -14.02 -6.13 5.56
C VAL A 527 -14.00 -5.91 7.07
N VAL A 528 -13.21 -6.69 7.82
CA VAL A 528 -13.11 -6.51 9.29
C VAL A 528 -12.50 -5.16 9.64
N THR A 529 -11.51 -4.67 8.87
CA THR A 529 -10.95 -3.32 9.05
C THR A 529 -12.03 -2.24 8.86
N ILE A 530 -12.88 -2.38 7.85
CA ILE A 530 -14.00 -1.47 7.62
C ILE A 530 -15.03 -1.57 8.75
N LEU A 531 -15.40 -2.78 9.19
CA LEU A 531 -16.34 -2.97 10.30
C LEU A 531 -15.80 -2.36 11.60
N LEU A 532 -14.50 -2.50 11.89
CA LEU A 532 -13.84 -1.83 13.02
C LEU A 532 -14.02 -0.31 12.94
N SER A 533 -13.79 0.31 11.78
CA SER A 533 -14.04 1.76 11.61
C SER A 533 -15.49 2.15 11.91
N ARG A 534 -16.46 1.32 11.51
CA ARG A 534 -17.89 1.60 11.74
C ARG A 534 -18.27 1.42 13.21
N VAL A 535 -17.73 0.40 13.87
CA VAL A 535 -17.92 0.11 15.30
C VAL A 535 -17.35 1.24 16.16
N ILE A 536 -16.14 1.72 15.83
CA ILE A 536 -15.52 2.89 16.49
C ILE A 536 -16.48 4.09 16.47
N LEU A 537 -17.00 4.44 15.29
CA LEU A 537 -17.90 5.59 15.13
C LEU A 537 -19.26 5.36 15.78
N LYS A 538 -19.85 4.17 15.62
CA LYS A 538 -21.18 3.83 16.13
C LYS A 538 -21.23 3.87 17.66
N TYR A 539 -20.25 3.29 18.33
CA TYR A 539 -20.21 3.19 19.80
C TYR A 539 -19.35 4.27 20.44
N LYS A 540 -18.74 5.16 19.64
CA LYS A 540 -17.84 6.23 20.10
C LYS A 540 -16.73 5.67 20.99
N LEU A 541 -16.06 4.64 20.48
CA LEU A 541 -14.99 3.95 21.20
C LEU A 541 -13.74 4.83 21.25
N ASN A 542 -12.95 4.63 22.29
CA ASN A 542 -11.63 5.21 22.44
C ASN A 542 -10.60 4.10 22.56
N PHE A 543 -9.60 4.07 21.70
CA PHE A 543 -8.46 3.15 21.70
C PHE A 543 -7.14 3.87 21.92
N VAL A 544 -7.14 5.21 21.96
CA VAL A 544 -5.94 6.04 21.99
C VAL A 544 -5.06 5.69 23.20
N ILE A 545 -3.78 5.45 22.91
CA ILE A 545 -2.69 5.20 23.87
C ILE A 545 -1.49 6.09 23.49
N PRO A 546 -0.48 6.27 24.35
CA PRO A 546 0.69 7.08 23.98
C PRO A 546 1.38 6.57 22.71
N ILE A 547 1.88 7.49 21.87
CA ILE A 547 2.55 7.15 20.60
C ILE A 547 3.74 6.22 20.82
N THR A 548 4.52 6.42 21.89
CA THR A 548 5.63 5.52 22.22
C THR A 548 5.19 4.07 22.44
N LYS A 549 3.96 3.85 22.93
CA LYS A 549 3.38 2.51 23.10
C LYS A 549 2.93 1.89 21.78
N ILE A 550 2.51 2.71 20.81
CA ILE A 550 2.30 2.24 19.44
C ILE A 550 3.63 1.82 18.82
N ASP A 551 4.71 2.58 19.00
CA ASP A 551 6.04 2.22 18.49
C ASP A 551 6.54 0.89 19.10
N GLU A 552 6.37 0.69 20.42
CA GLU A 552 6.67 -0.58 21.10
C GLU A 552 5.85 -1.75 20.52
N ASN A 553 4.56 -1.53 20.28
CA ASN A 553 3.68 -2.52 19.68
C ASN A 553 4.07 -2.85 18.23
N MET A 554 4.48 -1.87 17.42
CA MET A 554 4.92 -2.07 16.03
C MET A 554 6.19 -2.93 15.97
N SER A 555 7.13 -2.73 16.90
CA SER A 555 8.30 -3.60 17.05
C SER A 555 7.89 -5.02 17.49
N THR A 556 6.96 -5.12 18.43
CA THR A 556 6.48 -6.41 18.95
C THR A 556 5.71 -7.22 17.91
N ALA A 557 4.90 -6.58 17.08
CA ALA A 557 4.06 -7.24 16.07
C ALA A 557 4.85 -8.03 15.01
N GLN A 558 6.13 -7.69 14.79
CA GLN A 558 6.96 -8.37 13.79
C GLN A 558 7.75 -9.56 14.33
N LYS A 559 7.79 -9.74 15.66
CA LYS A 559 8.47 -10.88 16.29
C LYS A 559 7.86 -12.18 15.79
N ARG A 560 8.68 -13.23 15.65
CA ARG A 560 8.20 -14.56 15.30
C ARG A 560 7.08 -15.00 16.26
N ASP A 561 5.95 -15.39 15.68
CA ASP A 561 4.78 -15.89 16.39
C ASP A 561 4.23 -14.89 17.43
N SER A 562 4.26 -13.59 17.07
CA SER A 562 3.84 -12.51 17.95
C SER A 562 2.39 -12.65 18.40
N VAL A 563 1.50 -13.10 17.50
CA VAL A 563 0.06 -13.27 17.78
C VAL A 563 -0.22 -14.19 18.98
N ASN A 564 0.58 -15.23 19.19
CA ASN A 564 0.38 -16.19 20.28
C ASN A 564 1.30 -15.94 21.48
N ARG A 565 2.48 -15.33 21.27
CA ARG A 565 3.54 -15.28 22.29
C ARG A 565 3.72 -13.91 22.93
N CYS A 566 3.20 -12.86 22.32
CA CYS A 566 3.42 -11.50 22.77
C CYS A 566 2.15 -10.86 23.31
N LYS A 567 2.34 -9.80 24.10
CA LYS A 567 1.28 -8.88 24.51
C LYS A 567 1.55 -7.51 23.91
N PHE A 568 0.49 -6.72 23.84
CA PHE A 568 0.44 -5.42 23.21
C PHE A 568 -0.23 -4.43 24.17
N TRP A 569 0.32 -3.22 24.23
CA TRP A 569 -0.34 -2.13 24.92
C TRP A 569 -1.67 -1.83 24.26
N PHE A 570 -2.75 -1.90 25.02
CA PHE A 570 -4.08 -1.56 24.56
C PHE A 570 -4.87 -0.90 25.68
N ARG A 571 -5.82 -0.05 25.31
CA ARG A 571 -6.67 0.65 26.27
C ARG A 571 -7.59 -0.34 26.97
N LYS A 572 -7.63 -0.28 28.29
CA LYS A 572 -8.48 -1.14 29.13
C LYS A 572 -9.94 -0.73 28.99
N ASP A 573 -10.22 0.55 29.25
CA ASP A 573 -11.57 1.12 29.19
C ASP A 573 -11.79 1.81 27.83
N ILE A 574 -12.44 1.10 26.92
CA ILE A 574 -12.64 1.56 25.53
C ILE A 574 -13.94 2.31 25.31
N PHE A 575 -14.84 2.32 26.29
CA PHE A 575 -16.11 3.05 26.25
C PHE A 575 -15.93 4.48 26.76
N THR A 576 -16.67 5.41 26.16
CA THR A 576 -16.67 6.83 26.55
C THR A 576 -17.98 7.16 27.27
N PRO A 577 -18.09 8.31 27.97
CA PRO A 577 -19.36 8.75 28.57
C PRO A 577 -20.52 8.87 27.58
N ASN A 578 -20.21 8.98 26.28
CA ASN A 578 -21.17 9.09 25.21
C ASN A 578 -21.45 7.76 24.50
N THR A 579 -20.86 6.65 24.95
CA THR A 579 -21.14 5.31 24.44
C THR A 579 -22.59 4.93 24.77
N PRO A 580 -23.38 4.41 23.80
CA PRO A 580 -24.75 3.98 24.07
C PRO A 580 -24.83 2.90 25.15
N LEU A 581 -25.80 3.01 26.06
CA LEU A 581 -25.98 2.12 27.22
C LEU A 581 -26.21 0.63 26.89
N PHE A 582 -26.61 0.31 25.65
CA PHE A 582 -27.10 -1.03 25.26
C PHE A 582 -26.04 -2.02 24.74
N VAL A 583 -24.74 -1.75 24.89
CA VAL A 583 -23.70 -2.71 24.46
C VAL A 583 -23.75 -3.95 25.37
N ASN A 584 -24.38 -5.02 24.88
CA ASN A 584 -24.63 -6.34 25.51
C ASN A 584 -24.01 -6.57 26.90
N GLY A 585 -24.72 -6.21 27.97
CA GLY A 585 -24.48 -6.69 29.33
C GLY A 585 -23.19 -6.25 30.04
N PHE A 586 -22.26 -5.57 29.36
CA PHE A 586 -21.04 -5.04 29.98
C PHE A 586 -21.27 -3.73 30.74
N ASN A 587 -22.40 -3.03 30.49
CA ASN A 587 -22.58 -1.65 30.92
C ASN A 587 -23.38 -1.44 32.21
N ASP A 588 -23.85 -2.49 32.89
CA ASP A 588 -24.68 -2.29 34.09
C ASP A 588 -23.88 -1.83 35.33
N ASN A 589 -22.54 -1.89 35.32
CA ASN A 589 -21.70 -1.48 36.46
C ASN A 589 -20.36 -0.80 36.12
N HIS A 590 -20.07 -0.44 34.85
CA HIS A 590 -18.78 0.19 34.52
C HIS A 590 -18.76 1.67 34.96
N VAL A 591 -18.01 1.94 36.03
CA VAL A 591 -17.68 3.29 36.47
C VAL A 591 -16.78 3.93 35.43
N ILE A 592 -17.24 5.01 34.80
CA ILE A 592 -16.39 5.86 33.97
C ILE A 592 -15.43 6.56 34.91
N TYR A 593 -14.17 6.12 34.95
CA TYR A 593 -13.13 6.81 35.69
C TYR A 593 -12.73 8.08 34.94
N ASP A 594 -12.77 9.23 35.61
CA ASP A 594 -12.06 10.42 35.14
C ASP A 594 -10.56 10.07 35.04
N VAL A 595 -10.00 10.36 33.88
CA VAL A 595 -8.63 10.05 33.47
C VAL A 595 -7.64 10.59 34.52
N GLU A 596 -6.68 9.78 35.00
CA GLU A 596 -5.34 10.32 35.26
C GLU A 596 -4.19 9.29 35.38
N GLU A 597 -4.36 8.06 35.87
CA GLU A 597 -3.23 7.10 35.94
C GLU A 597 -3.69 5.65 35.63
N GLU A 598 -3.07 5.00 34.64
CA GLU A 598 -3.24 3.57 34.23
C GLU A 598 -4.48 3.15 33.39
N SER A 599 -4.82 3.85 32.30
CA SER A 599 -5.94 3.45 31.40
C SER A 599 -5.59 2.47 30.25
N TYR A 600 -4.34 1.99 30.17
CA TYR A 600 -3.88 1.04 29.16
C TYR A 600 -2.95 -0.01 29.76
N ILE A 601 -3.10 -1.26 29.32
CA ILE A 601 -2.41 -2.43 29.85
C ILE A 601 -1.91 -3.32 28.70
N GLU A 602 -1.03 -4.27 29.01
CA GLU A 602 -0.61 -5.28 28.05
C GLU A 602 -1.63 -6.42 27.94
N MET A 603 -2.20 -6.60 26.74
CA MET A 603 -3.13 -7.66 26.40
C MET A 603 -2.58 -8.51 25.25
N SER A 604 -2.82 -9.81 25.26
CA SER A 604 -2.65 -10.67 24.09
C SER A 604 -3.62 -10.27 22.98
N ILE A 605 -3.31 -10.65 21.73
CA ILE A 605 -4.23 -10.41 20.62
C ILE A 605 -5.57 -11.14 20.82
N ASN A 606 -5.55 -12.33 21.44
CA ASN A 606 -6.78 -13.03 21.78
C ASN A 606 -7.66 -12.20 22.73
N GLU A 607 -7.09 -11.61 23.76
CA GLU A 607 -7.81 -10.78 24.72
C GLU A 607 -8.38 -9.51 24.04
N ILE A 608 -7.59 -8.84 23.20
CA ILE A 608 -8.05 -7.65 22.46
C ILE A 608 -9.18 -8.01 21.49
N MET A 609 -9.04 -9.08 20.72
CA MET A 609 -10.02 -9.40 19.68
C MET A 609 -11.24 -10.12 20.25
N ASN A 610 -11.05 -11.12 21.10
CA ASN A 610 -12.14 -12.00 21.56
C ASN A 610 -12.66 -11.64 22.96
N GLY A 611 -11.97 -10.81 23.73
CA GLY A 611 -12.36 -10.43 25.10
C GLY A 611 -11.91 -11.46 26.14
N TYR A 612 -12.06 -11.11 27.42
CA TYR A 612 -11.78 -12.00 28.56
C TYR A 612 -12.55 -11.57 29.82
N ASP A 613 -12.86 -12.54 30.69
CA ASP A 613 -13.33 -12.44 32.09
C ASP A 613 -14.35 -11.34 32.44
N GLN A 614 -15.26 -10.98 31.53
CA GLN A 614 -16.20 -9.85 31.67
C GLN A 614 -15.52 -8.47 31.93
N GLU A 615 -14.18 -8.41 31.94
CA GLU A 615 -13.40 -7.19 32.15
C GLU A 615 -13.13 -6.45 30.84
N PHE A 616 -12.98 -7.20 29.73
CA PHE A 616 -12.79 -6.61 28.41
C PHE A 616 -13.74 -7.24 27.40
N PRO A 617 -14.54 -6.44 26.67
CA PRO A 617 -15.60 -6.95 25.80
C PRO A 617 -15.08 -7.68 24.56
N GLY A 618 -13.87 -7.35 24.08
CA GLY A 618 -13.33 -7.83 22.81
C GLY A 618 -13.89 -7.09 21.60
N LEU A 619 -13.05 -6.87 20.58
CA LEU A 619 -13.47 -6.18 19.35
C LEU A 619 -14.40 -7.04 18.47
N ILE A 620 -14.23 -8.36 18.45
CA ILE A 620 -15.06 -9.31 17.68
C ILE A 620 -16.51 -9.33 18.20
N PRO A 621 -16.78 -9.44 19.52
CA PRO A 621 -18.14 -9.28 20.04
C PRO A 621 -18.79 -7.95 19.66
N LEU A 622 -18.06 -6.83 19.70
CA LEU A 622 -18.57 -5.52 19.29
C LEU A 622 -18.89 -5.45 17.79
N ILE A 623 -18.04 -6.05 16.95
CA ILE A 623 -18.33 -6.18 15.51
C ILE A 623 -19.59 -7.02 15.29
N LYS A 624 -19.74 -8.15 15.99
CA LYS A 624 -20.94 -9.00 15.87
C LYS A 624 -22.20 -8.26 16.28
N ASP A 625 -22.16 -7.48 17.36
CA ASP A 625 -23.27 -6.63 17.78
C ASP A 625 -23.63 -5.60 16.70
N TYR A 626 -22.63 -4.91 16.15
CA TYR A 626 -22.84 -3.96 15.06
C TYR A 626 -23.46 -4.62 13.83
N VAL A 627 -22.92 -5.76 13.40
CA VAL A 627 -23.43 -6.54 12.26
C VAL A 627 -24.86 -7.01 12.49
N ASN A 628 -25.23 -7.39 13.71
CA ASN A 628 -26.62 -7.73 14.05
C ASN A 628 -27.55 -6.50 14.06
N SER A 629 -27.01 -5.32 14.37
CA SER A 629 -27.78 -4.07 14.37
C SER A 629 -28.08 -3.54 12.97
N ILE A 630 -27.27 -3.93 11.97
CA ILE A 630 -27.50 -3.58 10.56
C ILE A 630 -28.27 -4.71 9.87
N ALA A 631 -29.32 -4.35 9.12
CA ALA A 631 -30.21 -5.32 8.48
C ALA A 631 -29.57 -5.90 7.20
N LEU A 632 -28.62 -6.83 7.36
CA LEU A 632 -28.02 -7.57 6.25
C LEU A 632 -28.94 -8.71 5.76
N ASP A 633 -28.86 -9.01 4.47
CA ASP A 633 -29.47 -10.25 3.95
C ASP A 633 -28.71 -11.49 4.45
N ALA A 634 -29.37 -12.65 4.42
CA ALA A 634 -28.84 -13.88 5.00
C ALA A 634 -27.51 -14.35 4.36
N GLN A 635 -27.33 -14.11 3.05
CA GLN A 635 -26.11 -14.50 2.35
C GLN A 635 -24.94 -13.60 2.78
N THR A 636 -25.14 -12.28 2.77
CA THR A 636 -24.13 -11.31 3.21
C THR A 636 -23.77 -11.52 4.68
N TYR A 637 -24.77 -11.74 5.54
CA TYR A 637 -24.55 -12.04 6.95
C TYR A 637 -23.69 -13.30 7.15
N GLY A 638 -24.03 -14.40 6.47
CA GLY A 638 -23.26 -15.64 6.56
C GLY A 638 -21.80 -15.47 6.15
N LYS A 639 -21.55 -14.72 5.06
CA LYS A 639 -20.19 -14.44 4.58
C LYS A 639 -19.39 -13.56 5.55
N VAL A 640 -20.00 -12.50 6.07
CA VAL A 640 -19.37 -11.62 7.07
C VAL A 640 -19.05 -12.39 8.35
N GLN A 641 -19.92 -13.30 8.81
CA GLN A 641 -19.62 -14.16 9.96
C GLN A 641 -18.42 -15.07 9.72
N GLN A 642 -18.23 -15.60 8.51
CA GLN A 642 -17.02 -16.38 8.17
C GLN A 642 -15.75 -15.53 8.29
N TYR A 643 -15.78 -14.30 7.76
CA TYR A 643 -14.66 -13.36 7.87
C TYR A 643 -14.32 -13.02 9.32
N ILE A 644 -15.33 -12.70 10.13
CA ILE A 644 -15.17 -12.42 11.56
C ILE A 644 -14.58 -13.65 12.28
N GLN A 645 -15.07 -14.85 11.96
CA GLN A 645 -14.60 -16.08 12.58
C GLN A 645 -13.13 -16.40 12.24
N LEU A 646 -12.69 -16.15 11.01
CA LEU A 646 -11.29 -16.30 10.61
C LEU A 646 -10.37 -15.44 11.50
N ILE A 647 -10.70 -14.16 11.67
CA ILE A 647 -9.90 -13.24 12.51
C ILE A 647 -9.93 -13.68 13.98
N ALA A 648 -11.10 -14.07 14.49
CA ALA A 648 -11.26 -14.56 15.86
C ALA A 648 -10.43 -15.82 16.13
N ASP A 649 -10.45 -16.78 15.19
CA ASP A 649 -9.72 -18.04 15.34
C ASP A 649 -8.21 -17.83 15.26
N ARG A 650 -7.72 -16.94 14.38
CA ARG A 650 -6.30 -16.53 14.35
C ARG A 650 -5.87 -15.83 15.62
N ALA A 651 -6.68 -14.89 16.11
CA ALA A 651 -6.40 -14.19 17.36
C ALA A 651 -6.25 -15.16 18.53
N SER A 652 -7.04 -16.23 18.56
CA SER A 652 -7.00 -17.27 19.61
C SER A 652 -5.92 -18.34 19.43
N GLY A 653 -5.16 -18.31 18.33
CA GLY A 653 -4.19 -19.36 17.98
C GLY A 653 -4.80 -20.68 17.49
N LYS A 654 -6.13 -20.75 17.29
CA LYS A 654 -6.80 -21.94 16.73
C LYS A 654 -6.44 -22.16 15.26
N LEU A 655 -6.22 -21.06 14.53
CA LEU A 655 -5.70 -21.09 13.16
C LEU A 655 -4.33 -20.40 13.14
N PRO A 656 -3.35 -20.96 12.41
CA PRO A 656 -2.05 -20.32 12.27
C PRO A 656 -2.15 -19.04 11.44
N THR A 657 -1.19 -18.14 11.64
CA THR A 657 -0.91 -17.09 10.64
C THR A 657 -0.29 -17.73 9.40
N PRO A 658 -0.38 -17.07 8.22
CA PRO A 658 0.34 -17.52 7.04
C PRO A 658 1.86 -17.69 7.29
N ALA A 659 2.48 -16.84 8.11
CA ALA A 659 3.91 -16.96 8.45
C ALA A 659 4.21 -18.22 9.27
N GLN A 660 3.39 -18.55 10.26
CA GLN A 660 3.52 -19.81 11.00
C GLN A 660 3.35 -21.01 10.07
N TRP A 661 2.34 -20.98 9.20
CA TRP A 661 2.08 -22.07 8.26
C TRP A 661 3.24 -22.27 7.26
N ILE A 662 3.78 -21.19 6.67
CA ILE A 662 4.94 -21.26 5.77
C ILE A 662 6.16 -21.83 6.51
N ARG A 663 6.43 -21.36 7.73
CA ARG A 663 7.55 -21.84 8.54
C ARG A 663 7.41 -23.34 8.83
N ASP A 664 6.21 -23.78 9.18
CA ASP A 664 5.90 -25.19 9.42
C ASP A 664 6.04 -26.02 8.14
N PHE A 665 5.60 -25.51 6.99
CA PHE A 665 5.77 -26.15 5.69
C PHE A 665 7.26 -26.39 5.41
N VAL A 666 8.10 -25.36 5.57
CA VAL A 666 9.55 -25.48 5.39
C VAL A 666 10.15 -26.51 6.34
N ARG A 667 9.81 -26.45 7.62
CA ARG A 667 10.41 -27.33 8.64
C ARG A 667 10.01 -28.81 8.47
N LYS A 668 8.81 -29.07 7.93
CA LYS A 668 8.32 -30.42 7.61
C LYS A 668 8.81 -30.93 6.25
N HIS A 669 9.47 -30.10 5.45
CA HIS A 669 9.92 -30.47 4.11
C HIS A 669 11.08 -31.48 4.14
N ASN A 670 11.01 -32.52 3.31
CA ASN A 670 11.99 -33.62 3.29
C ASN A 670 13.44 -33.19 3.00
N THR A 671 13.62 -32.06 2.31
CA THR A 671 14.95 -31.53 1.96
C THR A 671 15.44 -30.44 2.91
N TYR A 672 14.63 -30.05 3.92
CA TYR A 672 15.04 -29.10 4.93
C TYR A 672 15.99 -29.76 5.93
N LYS A 673 17.11 -29.09 6.22
CA LYS A 673 18.21 -29.68 6.99
C LYS A 673 18.26 -29.20 8.43
N TYR A 674 17.25 -28.45 8.88
CA TYR A 674 17.23 -27.81 10.20
C TYR A 674 18.36 -26.78 10.39
N ASP A 675 18.84 -26.20 9.29
CA ASP A 675 19.92 -25.20 9.23
C ASP A 675 19.39 -23.80 8.86
N SER A 676 18.07 -23.62 8.87
CA SER A 676 17.36 -22.41 8.43
C SER A 676 17.46 -22.08 6.95
N VAL A 677 18.06 -22.93 6.13
CA VAL A 677 18.18 -22.71 4.69
C VAL A 677 16.92 -23.17 3.96
N VAL A 678 16.35 -22.28 3.16
CA VAL A 678 15.25 -22.53 2.23
C VAL A 678 15.81 -22.67 0.81
N ASN A 679 15.90 -23.91 0.33
CA ASN A 679 16.48 -24.24 -0.98
C ASN A 679 15.44 -24.17 -2.13
N GLU A 680 15.91 -24.42 -3.36
CA GLU A 680 15.10 -24.40 -4.59
C GLU A 680 13.89 -25.33 -4.53
N ASN A 681 14.09 -26.56 -4.04
CA ASN A 681 13.02 -27.55 -3.96
C ASN A 681 11.94 -27.12 -2.97
N ILE A 682 12.33 -26.67 -1.77
CA ILE A 682 11.39 -26.16 -0.75
C ILE A 682 10.58 -25.00 -1.32
N THR A 683 11.25 -24.08 -2.04
CA THR A 683 10.60 -22.89 -2.60
C THR A 683 9.61 -23.25 -3.69
N TYR A 684 9.99 -24.15 -4.59
CA TYR A 684 9.10 -24.66 -5.63
C TYR A 684 7.87 -25.34 -5.02
N ASP A 685 8.06 -26.27 -4.09
CA ASP A 685 6.94 -27.01 -3.48
C ASP A 685 6.03 -26.09 -2.69
N LEU A 686 6.59 -25.10 -1.98
CA LEU A 686 5.83 -24.08 -1.28
C LEU A 686 4.98 -23.25 -2.25
N LEU A 687 5.60 -22.60 -3.26
CA LEU A 687 4.87 -21.71 -4.16
C LEU A 687 3.90 -22.47 -5.06
N ASN A 688 4.20 -23.71 -5.45
CA ASN A 688 3.26 -24.56 -6.18
C ASN A 688 2.06 -24.94 -5.29
N THR A 689 2.29 -25.20 -4.01
CA THR A 689 1.21 -25.44 -3.04
C THR A 689 0.34 -24.18 -2.87
N LEU A 690 0.95 -23.00 -2.70
CA LEU A 690 0.22 -21.73 -2.63
C LEU A 690 -0.59 -21.47 -3.91
N ASN A 691 0.00 -21.70 -5.09
CA ASN A 691 -0.70 -21.58 -6.37
C ASN A 691 -1.94 -22.50 -6.43
N ARG A 692 -1.83 -23.74 -5.94
CA ARG A 692 -2.96 -24.68 -5.90
C ARG A 692 -4.04 -24.27 -4.88
N ILE A 693 -3.64 -23.74 -3.73
CA ILE A 693 -4.57 -23.21 -2.71
C ILE A 693 -5.34 -22.03 -3.28
N GLN A 694 -4.61 -21.07 -3.82
CA GLN A 694 -5.14 -19.85 -4.37
C GLN A 694 -6.14 -20.12 -5.51
N ASN A 695 -5.86 -21.12 -6.35
CA ASN A 695 -6.74 -21.57 -7.43
C ASN A 695 -7.81 -22.60 -7.00
N GLU A 696 -8.04 -22.75 -5.70
CA GLU A 696 -9.07 -23.63 -5.13
C GLU A 696 -8.92 -25.12 -5.55
N CYS A 697 -7.71 -25.51 -6.00
CA CYS A 697 -7.34 -26.87 -6.38
C CYS A 697 -6.83 -27.69 -5.18
N LEU A 698 -6.56 -27.03 -4.06
CA LEU A 698 -6.17 -27.62 -2.78
C LEU A 698 -6.84 -26.85 -1.66
N SER A 699 -7.63 -27.53 -0.83
CA SER A 699 -8.18 -26.92 0.38
C SER A 699 -7.24 -27.18 1.56
N VAL A 700 -6.95 -26.14 2.33
CA VAL A 700 -6.18 -26.20 3.57
C VAL A 700 -7.04 -25.59 4.67
N ASN A 701 -7.70 -26.45 5.44
CA ASN A 701 -8.62 -26.05 6.51
C ASN A 701 -7.97 -25.15 7.59
N GLU A 702 -6.63 -25.19 7.70
CA GLU A 702 -5.84 -24.35 8.58
C GLU A 702 -5.74 -22.89 8.09
N LEU A 703 -5.97 -22.63 6.80
CA LEU A 703 -5.89 -21.29 6.19
C LEU A 703 -7.28 -20.72 5.88
N VAL A 704 -8.15 -21.52 5.24
CA VAL A 704 -9.54 -21.17 4.95
C VAL A 704 -10.41 -22.42 5.10
N LYS A 705 -11.49 -22.34 5.90
CA LYS A 705 -12.57 -23.34 5.87
C LYS A 705 -13.47 -22.99 4.69
N ASN A 706 -13.41 -23.80 3.63
CA ASN A 706 -14.33 -23.71 2.51
C ASN A 706 -15.75 -24.15 2.91
#